data_AF-A0AAE1F6F2-F1
#
_entry.id   AF-A0AAE1F6F2-F1
#
_cell.length_a   1.000
_cell.length_b   1.000
_cell.length_c   1.000
_cell.angle_alpha   90.00
_cell.angle_beta   90.00
_cell.angle_gamma   90.00
#
_symmetry.space_group_name_H-M   'P 1'
#
loop_
_entity.id
_entity.type
_entity.pdbx_description
1 polymer ?
#
loop_
_entity_poly.entity_id
_entity_poly.type
_entity_poly.pdbx_seq_one_letter_code
_entity_poly.pdbx_strand_id
1 'polypeptide(L)'
;MLYVRGNRRDFDNWEALGNPDWGYQSVLPYFKKTEDYKGGYLGPTEEYHGRKGPMTVVPQKADYDVFTPSFIAAGQHLGFDVIDPSGPEQIGFASTDYVIRDGERCDTSRAYLAPAATRPNLHVIFDQNKKAVGVEYEHKGKVHSVRAVKEVVVSAGALFSPKLLMLSGLGSRHALLPHGVRIVTELPGVGENLQDHTCVYGLTWTLPQHLPNTAADFLSPKHFSDYVHYRKGPFTTPIGEFGHAWAKVGEDGGDPLWPDIQLFFISSSLSQEGPLSKAAIGLTTQTFLDYIFPLSNTKGVTILPYLTRPKSMGRITLTSSNPHHLPIVDPRYLSHPDDITTLVNGLKLAVRVGQTPPFIKKLGARLYDKPLGACGRYSVGSDGYWECYVRHMASSFYHFAGTCKMGPVSDPYSVVDHRLRVRGVEGLRVVDASVMPVVVSGNTMATVIMIAERAADFIKQDYAANDQYQQWPGAADSKLWQQQQQSSNYTTSTTSTRQRLNNFSLILPLIFIGRMTLLRVASMVGVWGGLWLAGQQGLSLLGWTIPQLSAAQSGCMAVVTYLALGGYHTVYIICKTFRRDIVAGYRFIKVQALLKWAIWNNINIPKLFMANVMKNPNKVALIFEDQEWTFAKMDEYCNRVGNFLVDRGFQKGDSVALFMQNRPEYVCTWLGCAKVGVVPALINFNLQQVALVHSIKVADCKAVICGAEMQQAIDDVKDELKLPIYVSGCDKTPVTIEGAESLDTLLNKSSPIPTARLDSVGVRDKLFYIYTSGTTGLPKAAIIRHARYVFFSTAVHYMTNMDEDDVIYNPLPLYHTAGGMVGMGQVLVFNNTAVIRRKFSASQYWIEAKKYGCTVGQYVGEICRYLLKTPPKPEDTQHKVRVMFGNGVRPQIWEQFTARFNNPCIAEFYGATEGIANIVNYEGKPGACGFVPAVLRFVLPVYLVKVDAETGEPYRDENGLCIICKPGEPGEFVGLIKKNDAARDFHGYADKKATQKKILNDVLKKGDTAFKSGDILVMDELGYLYFRDRTGDTFRWRGENVSSTEVEGIVSKVAGNKDAVVYGVEVPGAEGRAGMAAIVDPNEELDLEEFAQGLSKSLPVYARPLFIRVLSEIDVTGTFKLKKLALQKERFNPNIIKDKLYFLDTKLSKYVDLTQELYQKIEQEKAGL
;
A
#
# COMPACT_ATOMS: atom_id res chain seq x y z
N MET A 1 17.17 17.53 -9.13
CA MET A 1 18.34 17.56 -8.20
C MET A 1 19.22 18.71 -8.66
N LEU A 2 20.19 19.17 -7.89
CA LEU A 2 21.13 20.21 -8.33
C LEU A 2 21.89 19.74 -9.57
N TYR A 3 22.21 20.63 -10.49
CA TYR A 3 23.10 20.34 -11.62
C TYR A 3 24.26 21.33 -11.64
N VAL A 4 25.40 20.83 -11.18
CA VAL A 4 26.69 21.52 -11.10
C VAL A 4 27.74 20.48 -11.48
N ARG A 5 28.76 20.88 -12.23
CA ARG A 5 29.87 20.01 -12.63
C ARG A 5 31.09 20.23 -11.72
N GLY A 6 32.04 19.28 -11.74
CA GLY A 6 33.37 19.52 -11.18
C GLY A 6 34.14 20.60 -11.97
N ASN A 7 35.16 21.17 -11.35
CA ASN A 7 36.08 22.08 -12.04
C ASN A 7 36.87 21.31 -13.09
N ARG A 8 37.21 21.97 -14.21
CA ARG A 8 38.12 21.41 -15.22
C ARG A 8 39.38 20.78 -14.59
N ARG A 9 39.98 21.49 -13.64
CA ARG A 9 41.24 21.12 -12.98
C ARG A 9 41.13 19.86 -12.13
N ASP A 10 39.94 19.49 -11.66
CA ASP A 10 39.73 18.20 -10.98
C ASP A 10 40.01 17.03 -11.93
N PHE A 11 39.50 17.11 -13.17
CA PHE A 11 39.61 16.07 -14.19
C PHE A 11 40.99 16.02 -14.84
N ASP A 12 41.56 17.19 -15.15
CA ASP A 12 42.94 17.27 -15.64
C ASP A 12 43.93 16.75 -14.57
N ASN A 13 43.63 16.92 -13.27
CA ASN A 13 44.35 16.29 -12.17
C ASN A 13 44.10 14.77 -12.05
N TRP A 14 42.88 14.27 -12.29
CA TRP A 14 42.62 12.81 -12.33
C TRP A 14 43.48 12.10 -13.38
N GLU A 15 43.70 12.75 -14.53
CA GLU A 15 44.58 12.27 -15.59
C GLU A 15 46.07 12.34 -15.18
N ALA A 16 46.51 13.46 -14.61
CA ALA A 16 47.86 13.62 -14.06
C ALA A 16 48.20 12.61 -12.95
N LEU A 17 47.19 12.15 -12.18
CA LEU A 17 47.31 11.06 -11.20
C LEU A 17 47.43 9.66 -11.83
N GLY A 18 47.61 9.55 -13.16
CA GLY A 18 47.88 8.30 -13.86
C GLY A 18 46.65 7.56 -14.37
N ASN A 19 45.52 8.26 -14.55
CA ASN A 19 44.29 7.70 -15.13
C ASN A 19 44.09 8.25 -16.56
N PRO A 20 44.70 7.65 -17.59
CA PRO A 20 44.66 8.18 -18.95
C PRO A 20 43.23 8.34 -19.48
N ASP A 21 43.09 9.31 -20.37
CA ASP A 21 41.84 9.79 -20.95
C ASP A 21 40.85 10.43 -19.97
N TRP A 22 41.12 10.56 -18.66
CA TRP A 22 40.17 11.17 -17.70
C TRP A 22 40.21 12.70 -17.63
N GLY A 23 41.07 13.36 -18.41
CA GLY A 23 41.14 14.81 -18.52
C GLY A 23 39.84 15.46 -19.00
N TYR A 24 39.66 16.74 -18.71
CA TYR A 24 38.41 17.47 -18.94
C TYR A 24 37.96 17.43 -20.40
N GLN A 25 38.89 17.55 -21.35
CA GLN A 25 38.62 17.49 -22.78
C GLN A 25 37.95 16.15 -23.20
N SER A 26 38.28 15.08 -22.49
CA SER A 26 37.79 13.72 -22.74
C SER A 26 36.51 13.39 -21.97
N VAL A 27 36.22 14.07 -20.84
CA VAL A 27 34.95 13.91 -20.09
C VAL A 27 33.85 14.91 -20.50
N LEU A 28 34.19 16.08 -21.03
CA LEU A 28 33.23 17.09 -21.51
C LEU A 28 32.23 16.54 -22.57
N PRO A 29 32.63 15.70 -23.55
CA PRO A 29 31.68 15.05 -24.46
C PRO A 29 30.62 14.23 -23.73
N TYR A 30 30.98 13.55 -22.65
CA TYR A 30 30.05 12.76 -21.83
C TYR A 30 29.12 13.67 -21.02
N PHE A 31 29.61 14.75 -20.41
CA PHE A 31 28.71 15.75 -19.78
C PHE A 31 27.66 16.26 -20.78
N LYS A 32 28.08 16.68 -21.98
CA LYS A 32 27.18 17.14 -23.06
C LYS A 32 26.24 16.06 -23.59
N LYS A 33 26.65 14.79 -23.57
CA LYS A 33 25.83 13.60 -23.91
C LYS A 33 24.72 13.35 -22.89
N THR A 34 24.96 13.61 -21.60
CA THR A 34 23.96 13.45 -20.54
C THR A 34 22.86 14.51 -20.56
N GLU A 35 23.17 15.70 -21.07
CA GLU A 35 22.46 16.94 -20.74
C GLU A 35 21.48 17.42 -21.82
N ASP A 36 20.31 17.88 -21.36
CA ASP A 36 19.31 18.62 -22.12
C ASP A 36 19.06 19.96 -21.42
N TYR A 37 20.00 20.89 -21.61
CA TYR A 37 20.01 22.22 -21.00
C TYR A 37 18.94 23.11 -21.64
N LYS A 38 18.02 23.62 -20.82
CA LYS A 38 16.94 24.53 -21.21
C LYS A 38 17.16 25.98 -20.77
N GLY A 39 18.29 26.27 -20.13
CA GLY A 39 18.63 27.64 -19.74
C GLY A 39 19.24 28.47 -20.86
N GLY A 40 19.52 29.72 -20.50
CA GLY A 40 19.98 30.78 -21.39
C GLY A 40 21.21 31.50 -20.88
N TYR A 41 22.25 30.77 -20.48
CA TYR A 41 23.61 31.31 -20.60
C TYR A 41 23.85 31.57 -22.08
N LEU A 42 23.82 32.84 -22.48
CA LEU A 42 23.89 33.27 -23.88
C LEU A 42 25.32 33.69 -24.23
N GLY A 43 25.81 33.22 -25.37
CA GLY A 43 27.15 33.54 -25.87
C GLY A 43 28.18 32.45 -25.53
N PRO A 44 29.33 32.80 -24.90
CA PRO A 44 30.55 32.02 -24.99
C PRO A 44 30.53 30.64 -24.30
N THR A 45 29.58 30.35 -23.40
CA THR A 45 29.53 29.06 -22.70
C THR A 45 28.56 28.04 -23.32
N GLU A 46 27.78 28.40 -24.35
CA GLU A 46 26.80 27.48 -24.94
C GLU A 46 27.47 26.19 -25.49
N GLU A 47 28.71 26.27 -25.98
CA GLU A 47 29.44 25.08 -26.44
C GLU A 47 29.76 24.07 -25.32
N TYR A 48 29.65 24.43 -24.05
CA TYR A 48 29.88 23.54 -22.92
C TYR A 48 28.64 22.69 -22.58
N HIS A 49 27.46 23.01 -23.11
CA HIS A 49 26.21 22.33 -22.76
C HIS A 49 25.73 21.28 -23.76
N GLY A 50 24.94 20.32 -23.26
CA GLY A 50 24.08 19.45 -24.05
C GLY A 50 22.70 20.06 -24.27
N ARG A 51 22.08 19.81 -25.43
CA ARG A 51 20.70 20.26 -25.76
C ARG A 51 19.77 19.09 -26.15
N LYS A 52 20.19 17.83 -25.92
CA LYS A 52 19.55 16.60 -26.44
C LYS A 52 19.66 15.36 -25.53
N GLY A 53 20.35 15.45 -24.39
CA GLY A 53 20.58 14.34 -23.49
C GLY A 53 19.36 13.93 -22.66
N PRO A 54 19.42 12.78 -21.95
CA PRO A 54 18.29 12.27 -21.18
C PRO A 54 18.05 13.00 -19.84
N MET A 55 18.97 13.84 -19.35
CA MET A 55 18.80 14.66 -18.14
C MET A 55 18.40 16.11 -18.52
N THR A 56 17.12 16.47 -18.42
CA THR A 56 16.69 17.87 -18.64
C THR A 56 17.14 18.74 -17.48
N VAL A 57 17.99 19.72 -17.77
CA VAL A 57 18.54 20.71 -16.82
C VAL A 57 17.88 22.06 -17.10
N VAL A 58 17.41 22.72 -16.05
CA VAL A 58 16.73 24.02 -16.15
C VAL A 58 17.28 24.97 -15.07
N PRO A 59 17.44 26.26 -15.39
CA PRO A 59 17.82 27.26 -14.39
C PRO A 59 16.66 27.51 -13.43
N GLN A 60 16.99 28.08 -12.28
CA GLN A 60 16.01 28.60 -11.34
C GLN A 60 15.05 29.61 -12.00
N LYS A 61 13.76 29.49 -11.67
CA LYS A 61 12.73 30.42 -12.16
C LYS A 61 12.55 31.56 -11.16
N ALA A 62 12.82 32.78 -11.62
CA ALA A 62 12.79 33.99 -10.81
C ALA A 62 11.40 34.34 -10.23
N ASP A 63 10.32 33.79 -10.79
CA ASP A 63 8.90 34.08 -10.48
C ASP A 63 8.53 34.10 -8.97
N TYR A 64 9.31 33.42 -8.12
CA TYR A 64 9.08 33.32 -6.67
C TYR A 64 10.35 33.56 -5.82
N ASP A 65 11.43 34.06 -6.43
CA ASP A 65 12.75 34.16 -5.82
C ASP A 65 13.21 35.62 -5.65
N VAL A 66 13.20 36.08 -4.39
CA VAL A 66 13.67 37.42 -4.00
C VAL A 66 15.11 37.43 -3.48
N PHE A 67 15.73 36.26 -3.33
CA PHE A 67 16.98 36.07 -2.59
C PHE A 67 18.20 36.01 -3.53
N THR A 68 18.15 35.19 -4.57
CA THR A 68 19.28 34.99 -5.51
C THR A 68 19.73 36.28 -6.20
N PRO A 69 18.84 37.17 -6.67
CA PRO A 69 19.26 38.45 -7.26
C PRO A 69 19.90 39.41 -6.25
N SER A 70 19.88 39.09 -4.96
CA SER A 70 20.56 39.83 -3.90
C SER A 70 21.90 39.16 -3.53
N PHE A 71 21.98 37.83 -3.62
CA PHE A 71 23.23 37.07 -3.46
C PHE A 71 24.21 37.29 -4.62
N ILE A 72 23.75 37.23 -5.87
CA ILE A 72 24.58 37.52 -7.05
C ILE A 72 25.11 38.97 -6.99
N ALA A 73 24.25 39.94 -6.69
CA ALA A 73 24.64 41.34 -6.54
C ALA A 73 25.63 41.59 -5.38
N ALA A 74 25.61 40.74 -4.34
CA ALA A 74 26.58 40.78 -3.25
C ALA A 74 27.98 40.32 -3.71
N GLY A 75 28.05 39.27 -4.55
CA GLY A 75 29.28 38.86 -5.21
C GLY A 75 29.87 39.95 -6.10
N GLN A 76 29.04 40.54 -6.97
CA GLN A 76 29.45 41.66 -7.84
C GLN A 76 29.95 42.87 -7.03
N HIS A 77 29.31 43.19 -5.90
CA HIS A 77 29.77 44.27 -5.01
C HIS A 77 31.12 44.00 -4.35
N LEU A 78 31.52 42.73 -4.22
CA LEU A 78 32.83 42.30 -3.72
C LEU A 78 33.85 42.05 -4.86
N GLY A 79 33.51 42.36 -6.11
CA GLY A 79 34.39 42.20 -7.27
C GLY A 79 34.43 40.81 -7.89
N PHE A 80 33.45 39.94 -7.59
CA PHE A 80 33.32 38.63 -8.24
C PHE A 80 32.41 38.70 -9.48
N ASP A 81 32.79 37.97 -10.52
CA ASP A 81 31.99 37.80 -11.74
C ASP A 81 30.73 36.97 -11.51
N VAL A 82 29.76 37.12 -12.42
CA VAL A 82 28.57 36.26 -12.51
C VAL A 82 28.81 35.22 -13.58
N ILE A 83 28.71 33.94 -13.22
CA ILE A 83 29.24 32.83 -14.01
C ILE A 83 28.21 31.76 -14.34
N ASP A 84 28.54 30.98 -15.37
CA ASP A 84 27.95 29.66 -15.63
C ASP A 84 28.75 28.61 -14.82
N PRO A 85 28.13 27.93 -13.83
CA PRO A 85 28.81 26.97 -12.96
C PRO A 85 29.20 25.66 -13.64
N SER A 86 28.79 25.45 -14.90
CA SER A 86 29.10 24.27 -15.72
C SER A 86 29.96 24.59 -16.95
N GLY A 87 30.32 25.86 -17.15
CA GLY A 87 31.11 26.39 -18.26
C GLY A 87 32.64 26.21 -18.08
N PRO A 88 33.47 27.08 -18.72
CA PRO A 88 34.92 26.92 -18.74
C PRO A 88 35.62 27.21 -17.41
N GLU A 89 35.15 28.19 -16.64
CA GLU A 89 35.75 28.65 -15.39
C GLU A 89 34.69 28.86 -14.31
N GLN A 90 35.05 28.60 -13.05
CA GLN A 90 34.08 28.51 -11.94
C GLN A 90 34.25 29.53 -10.81
N ILE A 91 35.28 30.39 -10.82
CA ILE A 91 35.42 31.43 -9.78
C ILE A 91 34.39 32.54 -10.04
N GLY A 92 33.47 32.76 -9.11
CA GLY A 92 32.35 33.70 -9.29
C GLY A 92 31.08 33.26 -8.57
N PHE A 93 29.99 33.96 -8.84
CA PHE A 93 28.65 33.74 -8.27
C PHE A 93 27.65 33.26 -9.35
N ALA A 94 26.79 32.31 -9.01
CA ALA A 94 25.79 31.72 -9.89
C ALA A 94 24.43 31.53 -9.20
N SER A 95 23.37 31.47 -10.01
CA SER A 95 22.08 30.88 -9.61
C SER A 95 22.15 29.36 -9.75
N THR A 96 21.27 28.63 -9.08
CA THR A 96 21.27 27.16 -9.11
C THR A 96 20.55 26.62 -10.35
N ASP A 97 21.25 25.80 -11.14
CA ASP A 97 20.65 24.94 -12.16
C ASP A 97 20.14 23.61 -11.54
N TYR A 98 19.02 23.09 -12.05
CA TYR A 98 18.37 21.90 -11.51
C TYR A 98 17.98 20.89 -12.61
N VAL A 99 18.17 19.60 -12.33
CA VAL A 99 17.58 18.51 -13.13
C VAL A 99 16.08 18.35 -12.80
N ILE A 100 15.24 18.92 -13.66
CA ILE A 100 13.78 19.02 -13.57
C ILE A 100 13.18 18.81 -14.96
N ARG A 101 12.08 18.04 -15.05
CA ARG A 101 11.28 17.88 -16.27
C ARG A 101 9.80 18.01 -15.92
N ASP A 102 9.07 18.84 -16.67
CA ASP A 102 7.62 19.07 -16.49
C ASP A 102 7.22 19.58 -15.08
N GLY A 103 8.12 20.32 -14.42
CA GLY A 103 7.95 20.77 -13.03
C GLY A 103 8.14 19.67 -11.97
N GLU A 104 8.66 18.50 -12.36
CA GLU A 104 8.96 17.38 -11.48
C GLU A 104 10.46 17.05 -11.49
N ARG A 105 10.99 16.51 -10.39
CA ARG A 105 12.38 16.05 -10.32
C ARG A 105 12.65 15.00 -11.41
N CYS A 106 13.74 15.18 -12.16
CA CYS A 106 14.22 14.18 -13.10
C CYS A 106 15.53 13.58 -12.59
N ASP A 107 15.46 12.34 -12.12
CA ASP A 107 16.60 11.52 -11.71
C ASP A 107 17.01 10.57 -12.85
N THR A 108 18.11 9.82 -12.64
CA THR A 108 18.64 8.85 -13.60
C THR A 108 17.67 7.70 -13.90
N SER A 109 16.78 7.35 -12.97
CA SER A 109 15.74 6.34 -13.20
C SER A 109 14.68 6.85 -14.17
N ARG A 110 14.19 8.09 -14.00
CA ARG A 110 13.26 8.76 -14.94
C ARG A 110 13.92 9.05 -16.30
N ALA A 111 15.22 9.33 -16.32
CA ALA A 111 15.97 9.72 -17.51
C ALA A 111 16.44 8.54 -18.38
N TYR A 112 17.07 7.53 -17.78
CA TYR A 112 17.69 6.41 -18.50
C TYR A 112 16.88 5.12 -18.38
N LEU A 113 16.47 4.76 -17.16
CA LEU A 113 15.89 3.45 -16.89
C LEU A 113 14.44 3.33 -17.40
N ALA A 114 13.61 4.34 -17.15
CA ALA A 114 12.21 4.34 -17.54
C ALA A 114 11.97 4.33 -19.06
N PRO A 115 12.80 4.97 -19.91
CA PRO A 115 12.75 4.77 -21.37
C PRO A 115 13.37 3.44 -21.84
N ALA A 116 14.28 2.85 -21.07
CA ALA A 116 14.95 1.60 -21.43
C ALA A 116 14.19 0.33 -20.99
N ALA A 117 13.24 0.44 -20.07
CA ALA A 117 12.48 -0.67 -19.48
C ALA A 117 11.67 -1.54 -20.48
N THR A 118 11.58 -1.14 -21.74
CA THR A 118 10.95 -1.91 -22.84
C THR A 118 11.86 -2.97 -23.44
N ARG A 119 13.17 -2.86 -23.20
CA ARG A 119 14.18 -3.71 -23.82
C ARG A 119 14.10 -5.12 -23.20
N PRO A 120 13.85 -6.18 -23.99
CA PRO A 120 13.63 -7.53 -23.44
C PRO A 120 14.88 -8.13 -22.78
N ASN A 121 16.06 -7.54 -23.00
CA ASN A 121 17.32 -7.88 -22.35
C ASN A 121 17.67 -6.98 -21.14
N LEU A 122 16.78 -6.10 -20.68
CA LEU A 122 16.98 -5.27 -19.50
C LEU A 122 16.04 -5.68 -18.36
N HIS A 123 16.54 -6.58 -17.51
CA HIS A 123 15.84 -7.02 -16.30
C HIS A 123 16.32 -6.19 -15.10
N VAL A 124 15.41 -5.47 -14.43
CA VAL A 124 15.74 -4.70 -13.22
C VAL A 124 15.58 -5.58 -11.99
N ILE A 125 16.67 -6.21 -11.58
CA ILE A 125 16.81 -7.16 -10.46
C ILE A 125 18.16 -6.86 -9.78
N PHE A 126 18.33 -7.15 -8.48
CA PHE A 126 19.46 -6.66 -7.66
C PHE A 126 20.62 -7.67 -7.46
N ASP A 127 21.83 -7.13 -7.25
CA ASP A 127 23.02 -7.69 -6.54
C ASP A 127 24.12 -8.51 -7.28
N GLN A 128 25.15 -8.99 -6.56
CA GLN A 128 26.51 -9.40 -7.00
C GLN A 128 27.05 -10.62 -6.18
N ASN A 129 28.17 -11.36 -6.38
CA ASN A 129 29.38 -11.38 -7.25
C ASN A 129 29.61 -12.87 -7.76
N LYS A 130 30.77 -13.57 -7.94
CA LYS A 130 32.26 -13.43 -7.92
C LYS A 130 32.87 -14.30 -9.07
N LYS A 131 34.11 -14.14 -9.55
CA LYS A 131 34.48 -13.30 -10.71
C LYS A 131 33.96 -11.86 -10.56
N ALA A 132 32.96 -11.45 -11.34
CA ALA A 132 31.62 -11.84 -10.98
C ALA A 132 30.85 -12.65 -12.03
N VAL A 133 30.60 -13.93 -11.71
CA VAL A 133 29.70 -14.82 -12.47
C VAL A 133 28.24 -14.67 -12.04
N GLY A 134 27.90 -13.74 -11.16
CA GLY A 134 26.59 -13.74 -10.52
C GLY A 134 26.23 -12.59 -9.58
N VAL A 135 25.08 -12.82 -8.94
CA VAL A 135 24.10 -11.83 -8.49
C VAL A 135 23.40 -12.40 -7.25
N GLU A 136 23.88 -12.11 -6.04
CA GLU A 136 23.55 -12.89 -4.83
C GLU A 136 23.02 -12.00 -3.69
N TYR A 137 21.73 -12.15 -3.32
CA TYR A 137 20.96 -11.17 -2.52
C TYR A 137 19.89 -11.78 -1.64
N GLU A 138 19.48 -11.05 -0.58
CA GLU A 138 18.18 -11.29 0.03
C GLU A 138 17.06 -10.59 -0.76
N HIS A 139 16.00 -11.32 -1.12
CA HIS A 139 14.72 -10.74 -1.52
C HIS A 139 13.59 -11.48 -0.81
N LYS A 140 12.94 -10.79 0.14
CA LYS A 140 11.87 -11.26 1.02
C LYS A 140 12.30 -12.41 1.95
N GLY A 141 13.30 -12.19 2.80
CA GLY A 141 13.75 -13.15 3.81
C GLY A 141 14.42 -14.41 3.24
N LYS A 142 14.73 -14.43 1.94
CA LYS A 142 15.32 -15.56 1.22
C LYS A 142 16.52 -15.08 0.43
N VAL A 143 17.63 -15.80 0.53
CA VAL A 143 18.83 -15.57 -0.27
C VAL A 143 18.65 -16.21 -1.65
N HIS A 144 18.97 -15.48 -2.70
CA HIS A 144 18.92 -15.88 -4.11
C HIS A 144 20.32 -15.73 -4.73
N SER A 145 20.60 -16.50 -5.78
CA SER A 145 21.80 -16.36 -6.62
C SER A 145 21.43 -16.48 -8.10
N VAL A 146 21.59 -15.42 -8.90
CA VAL A 146 21.51 -15.46 -10.38
C VAL A 146 22.92 -15.33 -10.97
N ARG A 147 23.10 -15.59 -12.28
CA ARG A 147 24.42 -15.60 -12.93
C ARG A 147 24.57 -14.59 -14.07
N ALA A 148 25.76 -14.02 -14.18
CA ALA A 148 26.20 -13.02 -15.17
C ALA A 148 27.27 -13.62 -16.10
N VAL A 149 27.05 -13.50 -17.42
CA VAL A 149 27.91 -14.13 -18.43
C VAL A 149 29.12 -13.25 -18.79
N LYS A 150 28.88 -12.00 -19.21
CA LYS A 150 29.95 -11.07 -19.64
C LYS A 150 30.68 -10.46 -18.44
N GLU A 151 30.01 -9.59 -17.69
CA GLU A 151 30.59 -8.79 -16.60
C GLU A 151 29.53 -8.38 -15.58
N VAL A 152 29.97 -7.97 -14.39
CA VAL A 152 29.13 -7.35 -13.35
C VAL A 152 29.64 -5.95 -13.00
N VAL A 153 28.70 -5.07 -12.66
CA VAL A 153 28.95 -3.67 -12.31
C VAL A 153 28.36 -3.37 -10.93
N VAL A 154 29.21 -3.05 -9.97
CA VAL A 154 28.82 -2.55 -8.64
C VAL A 154 28.59 -1.04 -8.72
N SER A 155 27.45 -0.58 -8.20
CA SER A 155 27.07 0.84 -8.15
C SER A 155 26.29 1.14 -6.86
N ALA A 156 26.83 0.70 -5.72
CA ALA A 156 26.20 0.85 -4.40
C ALA A 156 26.59 2.17 -3.68
N GLY A 157 27.43 3.00 -4.30
CA GLY A 157 27.88 4.28 -3.76
C GLY A 157 29.03 4.15 -2.77
N ALA A 158 29.66 5.29 -2.45
CA ALA A 158 30.88 5.35 -1.67
C ALA A 158 30.82 4.70 -0.26
N LEU A 159 29.64 4.48 0.32
CA LEU A 159 29.50 3.79 1.60
C LEU A 159 29.36 2.26 1.48
N PHE A 160 28.70 1.76 0.44
CA PHE A 160 28.32 0.34 0.34
C PHE A 160 29.13 -0.44 -0.70
N SER A 161 29.64 0.18 -1.76
CA SER A 161 30.57 -0.46 -2.71
C SER A 161 31.83 -1.02 -2.02
N PRO A 162 32.58 -0.28 -1.18
CA PRO A 162 33.70 -0.86 -0.43
C PRO A 162 33.27 -1.96 0.55
N LYS A 163 32.08 -1.85 1.15
CA LYS A 163 31.53 -2.89 2.05
C LYS A 163 31.25 -4.19 1.29
N LEU A 164 30.66 -4.12 0.10
CA LEU A 164 30.37 -5.30 -0.74
C LEU A 164 31.66 -5.97 -1.24
N LEU A 165 32.69 -5.18 -1.59
CA LEU A 165 34.02 -5.70 -1.89
C LEU A 165 34.64 -6.40 -0.67
N MET A 166 34.64 -5.76 0.51
CA MET A 166 35.17 -6.36 1.73
C MET A 166 34.46 -7.66 2.11
N LEU A 167 33.11 -7.68 2.13
CA LEU A 167 32.33 -8.91 2.36
C LEU A 167 32.59 -9.98 1.27
N SER A 168 32.96 -9.56 0.06
CA SER A 168 33.38 -10.47 -1.01
C SER A 168 34.80 -11.03 -0.83
N GLY A 169 35.57 -10.58 0.16
CA GLY A 169 36.95 -10.99 0.41
C GLY A 169 38.00 -10.12 -0.28
N LEU A 170 37.62 -8.91 -0.70
CA LEU A 170 38.47 -7.96 -1.44
C LEU A 170 38.73 -6.75 -0.53
N GLY A 171 39.94 -6.67 0.03
CA GLY A 171 40.28 -5.65 1.04
C GLY A 171 41.61 -5.92 1.75
N SER A 172 41.96 -5.11 2.73
CA SER A 172 43.17 -5.33 3.55
C SER A 172 42.99 -6.53 4.51
N ARG A 173 44.06 -7.27 4.78
CA ARG A 173 44.06 -8.33 5.81
C ARG A 173 43.58 -7.87 7.19
N HIS A 174 43.90 -6.63 7.55
CA HIS A 174 43.48 -6.02 8.81
C HIS A 174 41.96 -5.77 8.87
N ALA A 175 41.32 -5.41 7.76
CA ALA A 175 39.87 -5.21 7.70
C ALA A 175 39.07 -6.52 7.59
N LEU A 176 39.67 -7.60 7.08
CA LEU A 176 38.94 -8.85 6.78
C LEU A 176 39.06 -9.94 7.86
N LEU A 177 40.26 -10.16 8.42
CA LEU A 177 40.49 -11.24 9.39
C LEU A 177 39.67 -11.11 10.70
N PRO A 178 39.50 -9.91 11.33
CA PRO A 178 38.74 -9.79 12.58
C PRO A 178 37.27 -10.19 12.48
N HIS A 179 36.74 -10.35 11.27
CA HIS A 179 35.34 -10.71 11.03
C HIS A 179 35.18 -12.10 10.39
N GLY A 180 36.26 -12.88 10.30
CA GLY A 180 36.28 -14.22 9.70
C GLY A 180 36.10 -14.24 8.18
N VAL A 181 36.29 -13.11 7.50
CA VAL A 181 36.12 -13.03 6.04
C VAL A 181 37.36 -13.59 5.34
N ARG A 182 37.18 -14.64 4.52
CA ARG A 182 38.25 -15.20 3.70
C ARG A 182 38.73 -14.17 2.68
N ILE A 183 40.02 -13.83 2.73
CA ILE A 183 40.70 -13.01 1.74
C ILE A 183 40.72 -13.77 0.40
N VAL A 184 40.28 -13.09 -0.66
CA VAL A 184 40.35 -13.52 -2.06
C VAL A 184 41.43 -12.73 -2.79
N THR A 185 41.50 -11.42 -2.56
CA THR A 185 42.54 -10.54 -3.08
C THR A 185 42.85 -9.47 -2.02
N GLU A 186 44.13 -9.30 -1.69
CA GLU A 186 44.56 -8.27 -0.74
C GLU A 186 44.63 -6.92 -1.46
N LEU A 187 43.59 -6.11 -1.28
CA LEU A 187 43.44 -4.77 -1.87
C LEU A 187 43.37 -3.73 -0.74
N PRO A 188 44.51 -3.15 -0.30
CA PRO A 188 44.55 -2.33 0.90
C PRO A 188 43.84 -0.97 0.76
N GLY A 189 43.50 -0.55 -0.45
CA GLY A 189 42.71 0.66 -0.72
C GLY A 189 41.19 0.52 -0.57
N VAL A 190 40.63 -0.68 -0.41
CA VAL A 190 39.16 -0.85 -0.30
C VAL A 190 38.68 -0.27 1.03
N GLY A 191 37.86 0.77 0.96
CA GLY A 191 37.29 1.46 2.13
C GLY A 191 38.14 2.63 2.63
N GLU A 192 39.45 2.65 2.39
CA GLU A 192 40.31 3.82 2.63
C GLU A 192 40.02 4.95 1.62
N ASN A 193 40.66 6.12 1.76
CA ASN A 193 40.51 7.25 0.80
C ASN A 193 39.09 7.87 0.75
N LEU A 194 38.28 7.69 1.80
CA LEU A 194 36.96 8.35 1.94
C LEU A 194 37.13 9.86 1.98
N GLN A 195 36.46 10.56 1.07
CA GLN A 195 36.38 12.02 1.01
C GLN A 195 34.92 12.47 1.10
N ASP A 196 34.68 13.65 1.67
CA ASP A 196 33.40 14.36 1.67
C ASP A 196 33.63 15.87 1.77
N HIS A 197 32.70 16.62 1.21
CA HIS A 197 32.68 18.07 1.31
C HIS A 197 32.27 18.50 2.72
N THR A 198 33.27 18.68 3.59
CA THR A 198 33.07 19.17 4.95
C THR A 198 32.48 20.59 4.90
N CYS A 199 31.35 20.80 5.56
CA CYS A 199 30.53 22.02 5.47
C CYS A 199 30.28 22.62 6.86
N VAL A 200 30.40 23.94 7.00
CA VAL A 200 30.18 24.63 8.28
C VAL A 200 28.78 25.23 8.35
N TYR A 201 28.02 24.79 9.34
CA TYR A 201 26.60 25.12 9.52
C TYR A 201 26.36 26.27 10.50
N GLY A 202 25.12 26.79 10.51
CA GLY A 202 24.63 27.74 11.53
C GLY A 202 24.80 29.22 11.24
N LEU A 203 25.65 29.62 10.29
CA LEU A 203 25.89 31.03 9.94
C LEU A 203 24.64 31.65 9.27
N THR A 204 23.83 32.33 10.08
CA THR A 204 22.46 32.75 9.73
C THR A 204 22.32 34.27 9.74
N TRP A 205 21.61 34.82 8.77
CA TRP A 205 21.09 36.18 8.78
C TRP A 205 19.58 36.16 8.98
N THR A 206 19.11 36.89 9.99
CA THR A 206 17.69 37.10 10.25
C THR A 206 17.09 38.08 9.23
N LEU A 207 15.79 37.92 8.93
CA LEU A 207 15.07 38.66 7.89
C LEU A 207 13.81 39.35 8.42
N PRO A 208 13.37 40.46 7.77
CA PRO A 208 12.05 41.04 7.99
C PRO A 208 10.91 40.04 7.74
N GLN A 209 9.89 40.06 8.62
CA GLN A 209 8.81 39.07 8.59
C GLN A 209 7.94 39.07 7.31
N HIS A 210 7.99 40.13 6.50
CA HIS A 210 7.21 40.27 5.27
C HIS A 210 7.78 39.47 4.07
N LEU A 211 9.02 38.97 4.15
CA LEU A 211 9.62 38.20 3.04
C LEU A 211 9.11 36.75 3.02
N PRO A 212 8.79 36.16 1.84
CA PRO A 212 8.38 34.76 1.74
C PRO A 212 9.57 33.83 1.97
N ASN A 213 9.59 33.10 3.09
CA ASN A 213 10.79 32.45 3.59
C ASN A 213 10.52 31.15 4.39
N THR A 214 9.26 30.87 4.73
CA THR A 214 8.82 29.68 5.46
C THR A 214 8.02 28.75 4.57
N ALA A 215 7.90 27.48 4.96
CA ALA A 215 6.98 26.54 4.32
C ALA A 215 5.53 27.07 4.28
N ALA A 216 5.10 27.86 5.28
CA ALA A 216 3.77 28.46 5.31
C ALA A 216 3.57 29.53 4.22
N ASP A 217 4.57 30.37 3.94
CA ASP A 217 4.51 31.38 2.87
C ASP A 217 4.33 30.71 1.48
N PHE A 218 4.89 29.51 1.29
CA PHE A 218 4.77 28.75 0.04
C PHE A 218 3.52 27.85 -0.05
N LEU A 219 2.98 27.38 1.08
CA LEU A 219 1.81 26.46 1.15
C LEU A 219 0.45 27.17 0.94
N SER A 220 0.29 27.93 -0.16
CA SER A 220 -0.97 28.58 -0.51
C SER A 220 -1.85 27.74 -1.47
N PRO A 221 -3.19 27.86 -1.41
CA PRO A 221 -4.08 27.23 -2.40
C PRO A 221 -3.81 27.67 -3.84
N LYS A 222 -3.37 28.92 -4.04
CA LYS A 222 -2.95 29.46 -5.34
C LYS A 222 -1.74 28.66 -5.88
N HIS A 223 -0.66 28.56 -5.10
CA HIS A 223 0.55 27.83 -5.52
C HIS A 223 0.27 26.36 -5.81
N PHE A 224 -0.68 25.74 -5.09
CA PHE A 224 -1.11 24.37 -5.36
C PHE A 224 -1.88 24.26 -6.68
N SER A 225 -2.75 25.22 -6.99
CA SER A 225 -3.45 25.32 -8.28
C SER A 225 -2.46 25.56 -9.44
N ASP A 226 -1.53 26.51 -9.28
CA ASP A 226 -0.47 26.84 -10.25
C ASP A 226 0.38 25.60 -10.59
N TYR A 227 0.68 24.76 -9.59
CA TYR A 227 1.39 23.51 -9.78
C TYR A 227 0.55 22.46 -10.50
N VAL A 228 -0.67 22.18 -10.01
CA VAL A 228 -1.52 21.10 -10.53
C VAL A 228 -1.97 21.35 -11.97
N HIS A 229 -2.30 22.59 -12.33
CA HIS A 229 -2.82 22.92 -13.67
C HIS A 229 -1.74 23.33 -14.67
N TYR A 230 -0.70 24.06 -14.24
CA TYR A 230 0.26 24.68 -15.17
C TYR A 230 1.70 24.19 -15.00
N ARG A 231 1.99 23.33 -14.00
CA ARG A 231 3.37 22.95 -13.63
C ARG A 231 4.26 24.18 -13.41
N LYS A 232 3.72 25.14 -12.67
CA LYS A 232 4.37 26.38 -12.19
C LYS A 232 4.27 26.47 -10.65
N GLY A 233 4.67 27.58 -10.07
CA GLY A 233 4.64 27.76 -8.62
C GLY A 233 5.89 27.25 -7.89
N PRO A 234 6.07 27.63 -6.62
CA PRO A 234 7.24 27.27 -5.80
C PRO A 234 7.40 25.75 -5.63
N PHE A 235 6.34 24.94 -5.80
CA PHE A 235 6.44 23.47 -5.76
C PHE A 235 7.20 22.85 -6.94
N THR A 236 7.56 23.63 -7.96
CA THR A 236 8.43 23.16 -9.05
C THR A 236 9.93 23.25 -8.72
N THR A 237 10.30 24.07 -7.73
CA THR A 237 11.68 24.32 -7.30
C THR A 237 11.92 23.61 -5.96
N PRO A 238 13.12 23.06 -5.67
CA PRO A 238 13.42 22.60 -4.32
C PRO A 238 13.43 23.79 -3.34
N ILE A 239 12.51 23.80 -2.38
CA ILE A 239 12.52 24.78 -1.29
C ILE A 239 13.79 24.55 -0.45
N GLY A 240 14.63 25.57 -0.36
CA GLY A 240 15.85 25.56 0.46
C GLY A 240 16.98 26.35 -0.19
N GLU A 241 17.29 26.10 -1.46
CA GLU A 241 18.59 26.44 -2.05
C GLU A 241 18.47 27.29 -3.32
N PHE A 242 19.30 28.34 -3.39
CA PHE A 242 19.06 29.49 -4.25
C PHE A 242 20.31 30.02 -4.99
N GLY A 243 21.52 29.80 -4.47
CA GLY A 243 22.71 30.23 -5.20
C GLY A 243 24.00 29.59 -4.73
N HIS A 244 25.00 29.68 -5.59
CA HIS A 244 26.35 29.17 -5.37
C HIS A 244 27.37 30.28 -5.60
N ALA A 245 28.47 30.26 -4.87
CA ALA A 245 29.67 30.98 -5.26
C ALA A 245 30.91 30.13 -5.00
N TRP A 246 31.91 30.19 -5.85
CA TRP A 246 33.20 29.54 -5.61
C TRP A 246 34.28 30.59 -5.46
N ALA A 247 35.23 30.33 -4.56
CA ALA A 247 36.35 31.21 -4.31
C ALA A 247 37.64 30.44 -4.03
N LYS A 248 38.75 31.00 -4.52
CA LYS A 248 40.07 30.81 -3.95
C LYS A 248 40.13 31.61 -2.64
N VAL A 249 40.50 30.98 -1.53
CA VAL A 249 40.61 31.61 -0.20
C VAL A 249 41.85 31.18 0.60
N GLY A 250 42.65 30.24 0.08
CA GLY A 250 43.98 29.93 0.59
C GLY A 250 45.07 30.72 -0.14
N GLU A 251 46.06 31.19 0.62
CA GLU A 251 47.29 31.82 0.09
C GLU A 251 48.34 30.75 -0.25
N ASP A 252 47.91 29.64 -0.86
CA ASP A 252 48.72 28.43 -1.09
C ASP A 252 49.66 28.51 -2.32
N GLY A 253 49.60 29.61 -3.08
CA GLY A 253 50.33 29.78 -4.35
C GLY A 253 49.85 28.85 -5.48
N GLY A 254 48.75 28.12 -5.29
CA GLY A 254 48.15 27.25 -6.29
C GLY A 254 47.40 28.03 -7.37
N ASP A 255 46.87 27.30 -8.37
CA ASP A 255 46.09 27.89 -9.46
C ASP A 255 44.89 28.71 -8.91
N PRO A 256 44.81 30.03 -9.19
CA PRO A 256 43.78 30.91 -8.63
C PRO A 256 42.38 30.60 -9.15
N LEU A 257 42.25 29.82 -10.23
CA LEU A 257 41.01 29.40 -10.85
C LEU A 257 40.56 27.99 -10.39
N TRP A 258 41.31 27.36 -9.48
CA TRP A 258 40.90 26.14 -8.77
C TRP A 258 40.39 26.53 -7.36
N PRO A 259 39.06 26.51 -7.12
CA PRO A 259 38.52 26.97 -5.85
C PRO A 259 38.91 26.11 -4.66
N ASP A 260 38.87 26.73 -3.47
CA ASP A 260 39.07 26.04 -2.19
C ASP A 260 37.72 25.89 -1.44
N ILE A 261 36.82 26.86 -1.62
CA ILE A 261 35.50 26.92 -0.98
C ILE A 261 34.42 27.09 -2.05
N GLN A 262 33.29 26.39 -1.86
CA GLN A 262 31.99 26.87 -2.35
C GLN A 262 31.19 27.44 -1.16
N LEU A 263 30.57 28.60 -1.39
CA LEU A 263 29.49 29.14 -0.57
C LEU A 263 28.15 28.66 -1.12
N PHE A 264 27.36 28.05 -0.25
CA PHE A 264 26.02 27.53 -0.53
C PHE A 264 24.98 28.48 0.08
N PHE A 265 24.09 29.04 -0.75
CA PHE A 265 23.10 30.02 -0.29
C PHE A 265 21.71 29.42 -0.12
N ILE A 266 21.24 29.40 1.13
CA ILE A 266 20.00 28.76 1.56
C ILE A 266 19.00 29.83 2.04
N SER A 267 17.75 29.80 1.55
CA SER A 267 16.69 30.74 1.94
C SER A 267 15.93 30.35 3.22
N SER A 268 16.61 29.73 4.17
CA SER A 268 16.09 29.35 5.47
C SER A 268 17.22 29.23 6.49
N SER A 269 16.90 29.43 7.77
CA SER A 269 17.77 29.09 8.89
C SER A 269 17.65 27.60 9.27
N LEU A 270 18.66 27.07 9.96
CA LEU A 270 18.63 25.72 10.56
C LEU A 270 17.46 25.49 11.53
N SER A 271 16.91 26.55 12.13
CA SER A 271 15.81 26.46 13.09
C SER A 271 14.45 26.27 12.41
N GLN A 272 14.28 26.76 11.18
CA GLN A 272 13.06 26.60 10.38
C GLN A 272 12.84 25.14 9.94
N GLU A 273 13.88 24.30 9.99
CA GLU A 273 13.80 22.83 9.83
C GLU A 273 13.39 22.08 11.11
N GLY A 274 13.35 22.78 12.26
CA GLY A 274 12.96 22.22 13.55
C GLY A 274 13.95 21.19 14.12
N PRO A 275 13.53 20.32 15.04
CA PRO A 275 14.41 19.37 15.74
C PRO A 275 15.13 18.33 14.83
N LEU A 276 14.75 18.23 13.55
CA LEU A 276 15.37 17.31 12.60
C LEU A 276 16.76 17.78 12.15
N SER A 277 17.01 19.09 12.05
CA SER A 277 18.33 19.63 11.63
C SER A 277 19.44 19.25 12.61
N LYS A 278 19.13 19.17 13.91
CA LYS A 278 20.03 18.61 14.93
C LYS A 278 20.51 17.21 14.57
N ALA A 279 19.58 16.33 14.19
CA ALA A 279 19.86 14.92 13.91
C ALA A 279 20.58 14.72 12.56
N ALA A 280 20.29 15.56 11.56
CA ALA A 280 21.02 15.57 10.30
C ALA A 280 22.47 16.04 10.48
N ILE A 281 22.66 17.20 11.11
CA ILE A 281 23.97 17.86 11.22
C ILE A 281 24.84 17.22 12.32
N GLY A 282 24.25 16.45 13.25
CA GLY A 282 24.95 15.79 14.36
C GLY A 282 25.21 16.68 15.58
N LEU A 283 24.48 17.80 15.69
CA LEU A 283 24.70 18.80 16.75
C LEU A 283 24.37 18.24 18.15
N THR A 284 25.19 18.61 19.14
CA THR A 284 24.91 18.29 20.55
C THR A 284 23.60 18.92 21.00
N THR A 285 22.93 18.32 22.00
CA THR A 285 21.69 18.88 22.56
C THR A 285 21.89 20.30 23.08
N GLN A 286 23.02 20.56 23.73
CA GLN A 286 23.35 21.87 24.29
C GLN A 286 23.56 22.90 23.19
N THR A 287 24.39 22.61 22.18
CA THR A 287 24.62 23.47 21.02
C THR A 287 23.32 23.83 20.30
N PHE A 288 22.43 22.86 20.10
CA PHE A 288 21.15 23.11 19.45
C PHE A 288 20.24 24.02 20.28
N LEU A 289 20.09 23.78 21.59
CA LEU A 289 19.23 24.59 22.46
C LEU A 289 19.78 26.00 22.71
N ASP A 290 21.10 26.14 22.86
CA ASP A 290 21.72 27.44 23.14
C ASP A 290 21.81 28.31 21.88
N TYR A 291 22.21 27.74 20.74
CA TYR A 291 22.57 28.51 19.55
C TYR A 291 21.46 28.53 18.49
N ILE A 292 20.88 27.38 18.13
CA ILE A 292 19.92 27.27 17.02
C ILE A 292 18.47 27.51 17.44
N PHE A 293 18.03 26.93 18.56
CA PHE A 293 16.65 27.00 19.03
C PHE A 293 16.09 28.43 19.24
N PRO A 294 16.86 29.46 19.66
CA PRO A 294 16.35 30.84 19.74
C PRO A 294 15.85 31.41 18.41
N LEU A 295 16.32 30.88 17.27
CA LEU A 295 15.87 31.29 15.94
C LEU A 295 14.55 30.61 15.50
N SER A 296 13.89 29.78 16.33
CA SER A 296 12.75 28.95 15.89
C SER A 296 11.54 29.72 15.33
N ASN A 297 11.35 30.98 15.72
CA ASN A 297 10.28 31.87 15.22
C ASN A 297 10.81 32.97 14.28
N THR A 298 12.06 32.87 13.82
CA THR A 298 12.77 33.91 13.07
C THR A 298 13.00 33.45 11.63
N LYS A 299 12.46 34.20 10.67
CA LYS A 299 12.77 34.05 9.24
C LYS A 299 14.25 34.36 8.99
N GLY A 300 14.93 33.60 8.13
CA GLY A 300 16.35 33.78 7.88
C GLY A 300 16.85 33.25 6.54
N VAL A 301 18.07 33.64 6.18
CA VAL A 301 18.89 33.01 5.14
C VAL A 301 20.21 32.53 5.75
N THR A 302 20.82 31.52 5.16
CA THR A 302 22.06 30.90 5.63
C THR A 302 23.06 30.87 4.47
N ILE A 303 24.32 31.18 4.75
CA ILE A 303 25.43 30.99 3.80
C ILE A 303 26.37 29.96 4.42
N LEU A 304 26.47 28.79 3.79
CA LEU A 304 27.32 27.70 4.25
C LEU A 304 28.63 27.67 3.44
N PRO A 305 29.81 27.88 4.04
CA PRO A 305 31.07 27.50 3.41
C PRO A 305 31.27 25.99 3.49
N TYR A 306 31.50 25.34 2.36
CA TYR A 306 32.00 23.97 2.32
C TYR A 306 33.33 23.88 1.57
N LEU A 307 34.18 22.98 2.07
CA LEU A 307 35.52 22.70 1.55
C LEU A 307 35.44 21.84 0.30
N THR A 308 35.89 22.37 -0.84
CA THR A 308 35.83 21.68 -2.15
C THR A 308 36.95 20.67 -2.37
N ARG A 309 38.11 20.89 -1.72
CA ARG A 309 39.33 20.09 -1.90
C ARG A 309 39.89 19.64 -0.53
N PRO A 310 39.18 18.74 0.19
CA PRO A 310 39.56 18.33 1.55
C PRO A 310 40.89 17.57 1.58
N LYS A 311 41.75 17.85 2.57
CA LYS A 311 42.97 17.08 2.85
C LYS A 311 42.76 16.04 3.97
N SER A 312 41.71 16.18 4.78
CA SER A 312 41.24 15.14 5.69
C SER A 312 40.67 13.94 4.95
N MET A 313 41.34 12.80 5.07
CA MET A 313 40.96 11.54 4.43
C MET A 313 40.38 10.58 5.47
N GLY A 314 39.13 10.16 5.32
CA GLY A 314 38.49 9.14 6.14
C GLY A 314 38.76 7.71 5.67
N ARG A 315 37.98 6.77 6.23
CA ARG A 315 37.89 5.37 5.81
C ARG A 315 36.55 4.72 6.19
N ILE A 316 36.31 3.54 5.64
CA ILE A 316 35.15 2.68 5.90
C ILE A 316 35.64 1.26 6.13
N THR A 317 35.13 0.61 7.18
CA THR A 317 35.41 -0.80 7.48
C THR A 317 34.13 -1.56 7.86
N LEU A 318 34.21 -2.88 7.96
CA LEU A 318 33.11 -3.73 8.39
C LEU A 318 32.85 -3.56 9.90
N THR A 319 31.58 -3.70 10.30
CA THR A 319 31.20 -3.94 11.71
C THR A 319 31.28 -5.45 12.02
N SER A 320 30.84 -6.28 11.08
CA SER A 320 31.10 -7.72 11.04
C SER A 320 30.88 -8.27 9.62
N SER A 321 31.02 -9.58 9.45
CA SER A 321 30.70 -10.33 8.23
C SER A 321 29.20 -10.46 7.92
N ASN A 322 28.32 -9.90 8.76
CA ASN A 322 26.87 -9.89 8.51
C ASN A 322 26.51 -8.78 7.48
N PRO A 323 25.95 -9.11 6.30
CA PRO A 323 25.58 -8.10 5.30
C PRO A 323 24.53 -7.10 5.78
N HIS A 324 23.71 -7.42 6.78
CA HIS A 324 22.70 -6.50 7.32
C HIS A 324 23.25 -5.45 8.28
N HIS A 325 24.46 -5.65 8.84
CA HIS A 325 25.07 -4.65 9.72
C HIS A 325 25.59 -3.46 8.89
N LEU A 326 25.36 -2.23 9.36
CA LEU A 326 25.92 -1.04 8.72
C LEU A 326 27.47 -1.05 8.82
N PRO A 327 28.19 -0.47 7.85
CA PRO A 327 29.64 -0.33 7.94
C PRO A 327 30.02 0.72 9.00
N ILE A 328 31.23 0.62 9.55
CA ILE A 328 31.82 1.68 10.36
C ILE A 328 32.35 2.75 9.39
N VAL A 329 31.90 3.99 9.54
CA VAL A 329 32.35 5.14 8.76
C VAL A 329 33.16 6.05 9.68
N ASP A 330 34.46 6.18 9.40
CA ASP A 330 35.42 7.00 10.15
C ASP A 330 35.91 8.13 9.24
N PRO A 331 35.19 9.27 9.17
CA PRO A 331 35.47 10.30 8.17
C PRO A 331 36.71 11.14 8.47
N ARG A 332 37.22 11.12 9.71
CA ARG A 332 38.39 11.89 10.18
C ARG A 332 38.37 13.38 9.78
N TYR A 333 37.18 14.03 9.78
CA TYR A 333 37.03 15.45 9.45
C TYR A 333 37.96 16.35 10.30
N LEU A 334 38.51 17.40 9.70
CA LEU A 334 39.39 18.38 10.36
C LEU A 334 40.67 17.78 10.98
N SER A 335 41.09 16.60 10.52
CA SER A 335 42.39 16.00 10.85
C SER A 335 43.58 16.69 10.18
N HIS A 336 43.36 17.42 9.08
CA HIS A 336 44.37 18.27 8.45
C HIS A 336 44.13 19.75 8.84
N PRO A 337 45.15 20.52 9.29
CA PRO A 337 44.96 21.90 9.77
C PRO A 337 44.53 22.88 8.65
N ASP A 338 45.00 22.67 7.42
CA ASP A 338 44.65 23.49 6.26
C ASP A 338 43.13 23.50 5.98
N ASP A 339 42.43 22.38 6.23
CA ASP A 339 40.98 22.27 6.05
C ASP A 339 40.25 23.26 6.96
N ILE A 340 40.71 23.37 8.21
CA ILE A 340 40.19 24.32 9.21
C ILE A 340 40.48 25.75 8.76
N THR A 341 41.71 26.03 8.35
CA THR A 341 42.15 27.37 7.88
C THR A 341 41.32 27.83 6.68
N THR A 342 41.10 26.93 5.73
CA THR A 342 40.30 27.17 4.52
C THR A 342 38.83 27.41 4.84
N LEU A 343 38.24 26.63 5.76
CA LEU A 343 36.87 26.84 6.24
C LEU A 343 36.72 28.15 7.04
N VAL A 344 37.72 28.56 7.82
CA VAL A 344 37.74 29.87 8.51
C VAL A 344 37.75 31.02 7.49
N ASN A 345 38.56 30.93 6.43
CA ASN A 345 38.57 31.95 5.37
C ASN A 345 37.26 31.93 4.54
N GLY A 346 36.63 30.76 4.37
CA GLY A 346 35.28 30.63 3.82
C GLY A 346 34.21 31.32 4.67
N LEU A 347 34.26 31.16 6.01
CA LEU A 347 33.37 31.89 6.94
C LEU A 347 33.58 33.40 6.85
N LYS A 348 34.84 33.87 6.83
CA LYS A 348 35.17 35.31 6.64
C LYS A 348 34.59 35.85 5.31
N LEU A 349 34.64 35.08 4.22
CA LEU A 349 34.03 35.46 2.95
C LEU A 349 32.49 35.50 3.04
N ALA A 350 31.85 34.49 3.63
CA ALA A 350 30.41 34.47 3.84
C ALA A 350 29.92 35.65 4.70
N VAL A 351 30.65 36.01 5.76
CA VAL A 351 30.38 37.21 6.57
C VAL A 351 30.45 38.48 5.73
N ARG A 352 31.48 38.65 4.88
CA ARG A 352 31.58 39.79 3.95
C ARG A 352 30.39 39.86 2.99
N VAL A 353 29.99 38.73 2.38
CA VAL A 353 28.83 38.66 1.46
C VAL A 353 27.56 39.16 2.14
N GLY A 354 27.27 38.66 3.34
CA GLY A 354 26.09 39.07 4.11
C GLY A 354 26.16 40.45 4.76
N GLN A 355 27.32 41.12 4.71
CA GLN A 355 27.50 42.53 5.11
C GLN A 355 27.33 43.52 3.95
N THR A 356 27.21 43.05 2.71
CA THR A 356 27.06 43.91 1.53
C THR A 356 25.72 44.68 1.51
N PRO A 357 25.62 45.81 0.80
CA PRO A 357 24.37 46.56 0.66
C PRO A 357 23.17 45.74 0.11
N PRO A 358 23.33 44.80 -0.84
CA PRO A 358 22.25 43.90 -1.26
C PRO A 358 21.65 43.05 -0.12
N PHE A 359 22.45 42.63 0.87
CA PHE A 359 21.91 41.98 2.07
C PHE A 359 21.32 43.00 3.05
N ILE A 360 22.12 43.97 3.50
CA ILE A 360 21.75 44.87 4.61
C ILE A 360 20.60 45.82 4.23
N LYS A 361 20.60 46.37 3.01
CA LYS A 361 19.64 47.41 2.58
C LYS A 361 18.46 46.84 1.78
N LYS A 362 18.69 45.88 0.87
CA LYS A 362 17.64 45.35 -0.03
C LYS A 362 16.86 44.18 0.59
N LEU A 363 17.53 43.23 1.26
CA LEU A 363 16.85 42.16 2.02
C LEU A 363 16.51 42.55 3.46
N GLY A 364 17.07 43.66 3.98
CA GLY A 364 16.96 44.03 5.40
C GLY A 364 17.68 43.05 6.34
N ALA A 365 18.57 42.21 5.81
CA ALA A 365 19.16 41.08 6.51
C ALA A 365 20.10 41.54 7.65
N ARG A 366 20.14 40.80 8.76
CA ARG A 366 21.02 41.07 9.91
C ARG A 366 21.67 39.77 10.38
N LEU A 367 23.01 39.74 10.46
CA LEU A 367 23.75 38.59 10.97
C LEU A 367 23.27 38.27 12.39
N TYR A 368 23.04 36.98 12.69
CA TYR A 368 22.73 36.52 14.03
C TYR A 368 23.97 36.68 14.93
N ASP A 369 23.86 37.57 15.90
CA ASP A 369 24.96 38.10 16.72
C ASP A 369 25.22 37.33 18.02
N LYS A 370 24.32 36.41 18.40
CA LYS A 370 24.50 35.56 19.58
C LYS A 370 25.80 34.75 19.45
N PRO A 371 26.73 34.79 20.43
CA PRO A 371 27.92 33.95 20.38
C PRO A 371 27.61 32.46 20.53
N LEU A 372 28.39 31.60 19.86
CA LEU A 372 28.39 30.16 20.14
C LEU A 372 29.02 29.91 21.52
N GLY A 373 28.21 29.44 22.48
CA GLY A 373 28.60 29.38 23.91
C GLY A 373 29.88 28.60 24.19
N ALA A 374 30.10 27.47 23.50
CA ALA A 374 31.33 26.67 23.61
C ALA A 374 32.62 27.42 23.22
N CYS A 375 32.48 28.54 22.49
CA CYS A 375 33.59 29.39 22.02
C CYS A 375 33.72 30.70 22.80
N GLY A 376 32.99 30.87 23.92
CA GLY A 376 32.96 32.10 24.72
C GLY A 376 34.29 32.54 25.33
N ARG A 377 35.36 31.72 25.25
CA ARG A 377 36.74 32.12 25.61
C ARG A 377 37.44 33.00 24.56
N TYR A 378 36.84 33.19 23.39
CA TYR A 378 37.39 33.97 22.28
C TYR A 378 36.50 35.17 21.96
N SER A 379 37.10 36.30 21.59
CA SER A 379 36.38 37.47 21.07
C SER A 379 35.65 37.10 19.78
N VAL A 380 34.36 37.41 19.68
CA VAL A 380 33.52 37.11 18.51
C VAL A 380 34.14 37.69 17.25
N GLY A 381 34.23 36.88 16.19
CA GLY A 381 34.80 37.28 14.91
C GLY A 381 36.33 37.17 14.81
N SER A 382 37.03 36.86 15.89
CA SER A 382 38.47 36.53 15.86
C SER A 382 38.75 35.16 15.25
N ASP A 383 39.98 34.93 14.79
CA ASP A 383 40.36 33.67 14.15
C ASP A 383 40.27 32.46 15.11
N GLY A 384 40.60 32.64 16.40
CA GLY A 384 40.39 31.62 17.42
C GLY A 384 38.91 31.33 17.70
N TYR A 385 38.03 32.34 17.58
CA TYR A 385 36.58 32.13 17.62
C TYR A 385 36.12 31.34 16.39
N TRP A 386 36.59 31.67 15.19
CA TRP A 386 36.18 30.97 13.97
C TRP A 386 36.73 29.54 13.89
N GLU A 387 37.96 29.25 14.29
CA GLU A 387 38.45 27.87 14.44
C GLU A 387 37.54 27.09 15.39
N CYS A 388 37.23 27.67 16.56
CA CYS A 388 36.35 27.03 17.52
C CYS A 388 34.94 26.79 16.95
N TYR A 389 34.42 27.74 16.16
CA TYR A 389 33.14 27.62 15.47
C TYR A 389 33.16 26.46 14.45
N VAL A 390 34.18 26.40 13.59
CA VAL A 390 34.40 25.29 12.64
C VAL A 390 34.41 23.95 13.38
N ARG A 391 35.17 23.82 14.48
CA ARG A 391 35.26 22.57 15.25
C ARG A 391 33.95 22.10 15.91
N HIS A 392 32.95 22.98 16.08
CA HIS A 392 31.64 22.63 16.66
C HIS A 392 30.50 22.57 15.64
N MET A 393 30.66 23.22 14.48
CA MET A 393 29.59 23.43 13.50
C MET A 393 29.91 22.84 12.12
N ALA A 394 31.12 22.34 11.89
CA ALA A 394 31.45 21.54 10.71
C ALA A 394 30.78 20.16 10.78
N SER A 395 30.19 19.74 9.67
CA SER A 395 29.64 18.40 9.49
C SER A 395 29.67 17.98 8.02
N SER A 396 29.12 16.80 7.73
CA SER A 396 29.02 16.25 6.37
C SER A 396 28.12 17.10 5.46
N PHE A 397 28.39 17.10 4.16
CA PHE A 397 27.43 17.48 3.13
C PHE A 397 26.94 16.27 2.30
N TYR A 398 27.28 15.06 2.75
CA TYR A 398 26.91 13.77 2.15
C TYR A 398 27.36 13.56 0.68
N HIS A 399 28.40 14.27 0.26
CA HIS A 399 29.10 14.12 -1.03
C HIS A 399 30.18 13.02 -0.99
N PHE A 400 29.93 11.91 -0.28
CA PHE A 400 30.91 10.83 -0.07
C PHE A 400 31.50 10.28 -1.38
N ALA A 401 32.83 10.19 -1.45
CA ALA A 401 33.59 9.74 -2.61
C ALA A 401 34.87 8.95 -2.23
N GLY A 402 35.50 8.34 -3.23
CA GLY A 402 36.91 7.90 -3.19
C GLY A 402 37.26 6.57 -2.53
N THR A 403 36.29 5.86 -1.97
CA THR A 403 36.49 4.62 -1.19
C THR A 403 36.84 3.35 -1.99
N CYS A 404 36.91 3.44 -3.31
CA CYS A 404 37.35 2.40 -4.25
C CYS A 404 38.16 3.04 -5.40
N LYS A 405 39.01 4.02 -5.09
CA LYS A 405 39.63 4.91 -6.08
C LYS A 405 40.29 4.20 -7.27
N MET A 406 40.18 4.82 -8.44
CA MET A 406 41.01 4.49 -9.60
C MET A 406 42.44 5.00 -9.43
N GLY A 407 43.40 4.32 -10.04
CA GLY A 407 44.79 4.75 -10.10
C GLY A 407 45.66 3.86 -11.00
N PRO A 408 46.94 4.22 -11.22
CA PRO A 408 47.89 3.43 -12.00
C PRO A 408 48.32 2.14 -11.25
N VAL A 409 48.99 1.22 -11.95
CA VAL A 409 49.45 -0.05 -11.34
C VAL A 409 50.48 0.18 -10.21
N SER A 410 51.18 1.32 -10.24
CA SER A 410 52.13 1.76 -9.22
C SER A 410 51.50 2.34 -7.95
N ASP A 411 50.19 2.57 -7.91
CA ASP A 411 49.46 3.04 -6.73
C ASP A 411 48.91 1.84 -5.94
N PRO A 412 49.52 1.45 -4.80
CA PRO A 412 49.11 0.26 -4.04
C PRO A 412 47.74 0.43 -3.35
N TYR A 413 47.21 1.66 -3.28
CA TYR A 413 45.87 1.94 -2.76
C TYR A 413 44.82 2.09 -3.88
N SER A 414 45.19 1.91 -5.16
CA SER A 414 44.20 1.86 -6.23
C SER A 414 43.39 0.55 -6.16
N VAL A 415 42.06 0.66 -6.24
CA VAL A 415 41.13 -0.49 -6.17
C VAL A 415 40.66 -0.88 -7.57
N VAL A 416 40.49 0.12 -8.44
CA VAL A 416 40.17 -0.09 -9.86
C VAL A 416 41.26 0.49 -10.78
N ASP A 417 41.28 0.05 -12.04
CA ASP A 417 42.07 0.70 -13.10
C ASP A 417 41.31 1.87 -13.76
N HIS A 418 41.94 2.55 -14.71
CA HIS A 418 41.34 3.67 -15.46
C HIS A 418 40.14 3.26 -16.34
N ARG A 419 39.88 1.94 -16.55
CA ARG A 419 38.66 1.41 -17.19
C ARG A 419 37.62 0.92 -16.15
N LEU A 420 37.83 1.28 -14.89
CA LEU A 420 37.01 0.99 -13.71
C LEU A 420 36.91 -0.50 -13.32
N ARG A 421 37.86 -1.33 -13.79
CA ARG A 421 37.92 -2.77 -13.49
C ARG A 421 38.64 -3.00 -12.17
N VAL A 422 38.08 -3.84 -11.30
CA VAL A 422 38.66 -4.15 -9.98
C VAL A 422 39.98 -4.90 -10.13
N ARG A 423 41.02 -4.44 -9.44
CA ARG A 423 42.36 -5.03 -9.54
C ARG A 423 42.39 -6.44 -8.98
N GLY A 424 43.02 -7.36 -9.72
CA GLY A 424 43.12 -8.78 -9.35
C GLY A 424 41.83 -9.60 -9.49
N VAL A 425 40.74 -9.02 -10.03
CA VAL A 425 39.46 -9.71 -10.21
C VAL A 425 38.89 -9.46 -11.61
N GLU A 426 38.79 -10.51 -12.42
CA GLU A 426 38.22 -10.40 -13.77
C GLU A 426 36.69 -10.20 -13.75
N GLY A 427 36.17 -9.44 -14.71
CA GLY A 427 34.72 -9.29 -14.94
C GLY A 427 33.95 -8.65 -13.78
N LEU A 428 34.58 -7.71 -13.08
CA LEU A 428 34.02 -6.92 -12.00
C LEU A 428 34.45 -5.45 -12.15
N ARG A 429 33.48 -4.53 -12.21
CA ARG A 429 33.72 -3.07 -12.16
C ARG A 429 33.01 -2.42 -10.99
N VAL A 430 33.50 -1.26 -10.58
CA VAL A 430 32.78 -0.32 -9.69
C VAL A 430 32.51 0.96 -10.48
N VAL A 431 31.27 1.46 -10.45
CA VAL A 431 30.83 2.60 -11.28
C VAL A 431 29.94 3.52 -10.45
N ASP A 432 30.53 4.17 -9.45
CA ASP A 432 29.90 5.20 -8.61
C ASP A 432 30.97 6.15 -8.01
N ALA A 433 30.58 7.06 -7.10
CA ALA A 433 31.48 8.04 -6.49
C ALA A 433 32.69 7.45 -5.74
N SER A 434 32.67 6.17 -5.36
CA SER A 434 33.82 5.48 -4.77
C SER A 434 35.07 5.48 -5.65
N VAL A 435 34.95 5.53 -6.99
CA VAL A 435 36.11 5.44 -7.88
C VAL A 435 36.88 6.75 -8.07
N MET A 436 36.33 7.89 -7.63
CA MET A 436 37.00 9.19 -7.76
C MET A 436 38.34 9.21 -7.00
N PRO A 437 39.51 9.47 -7.61
CA PRO A 437 40.77 9.49 -6.87
C PRO A 437 40.80 10.64 -5.86
N VAL A 438 40.34 11.81 -6.30
CA VAL A 438 40.05 13.00 -5.48
C VAL A 438 38.62 13.44 -5.78
N VAL A 439 37.87 13.90 -4.78
CA VAL A 439 36.52 14.45 -4.98
C VAL A 439 36.57 15.72 -5.85
N VAL A 440 35.51 15.96 -6.61
CA VAL A 440 35.41 17.14 -7.51
C VAL A 440 34.96 18.38 -6.75
N SER A 441 35.41 19.55 -7.21
CA SER A 441 35.13 20.89 -6.65
C SER A 441 33.70 21.40 -6.91
N GLY A 442 32.70 20.53 -6.82
CA GLY A 442 31.29 20.78 -7.11
C GLY A 442 30.41 19.60 -6.70
N ASN A 443 29.09 19.66 -6.94
CA ASN A 443 28.20 18.57 -6.55
C ASN A 443 28.49 17.26 -7.32
N THR A 444 28.68 16.16 -6.58
CA THR A 444 29.18 14.89 -7.17
C THR A 444 28.22 14.23 -8.17
N MET A 445 26.92 14.58 -8.16
CA MET A 445 25.90 13.94 -9.01
C MET A 445 26.24 13.98 -10.51
N ALA A 446 26.58 15.14 -11.07
CA ALA A 446 26.85 15.24 -12.51
C ALA A 446 28.06 14.39 -12.90
N THR A 447 29.11 14.40 -12.07
CA THR A 447 30.32 13.61 -12.24
C THR A 447 30.06 12.10 -12.17
N VAL A 448 29.21 11.63 -11.26
CA VAL A 448 28.81 10.21 -11.19
C VAL A 448 28.06 9.77 -12.45
N ILE A 449 27.20 10.62 -13.01
CA ILE A 449 26.49 10.31 -14.26
C ILE A 449 27.47 10.28 -15.44
N MET A 450 28.46 11.18 -15.49
CA MET A 450 29.54 11.16 -16.48
C MET A 450 30.37 9.87 -16.38
N ILE A 451 30.77 9.47 -15.17
CA ILE A 451 31.48 8.19 -14.90
C ILE A 451 30.68 7.00 -15.44
N ALA A 452 29.35 6.98 -15.22
CA ALA A 452 28.48 5.90 -15.68
C ALA A 452 28.30 5.86 -17.21
N GLU A 453 28.10 7.02 -17.86
CA GLU A 453 28.04 7.11 -19.32
C GLU A 453 29.36 6.69 -20.00
N ARG A 454 30.48 7.01 -19.37
CA ARG A 454 31.80 6.59 -19.81
C ARG A 454 32.04 5.09 -19.63
N ALA A 455 31.68 4.55 -18.46
CA ALA A 455 31.73 3.11 -18.21
C ALA A 455 30.90 2.31 -19.22
N ALA A 456 29.73 2.83 -19.61
CA ALA A 456 28.89 2.22 -20.63
C ALA A 456 29.56 2.15 -22.02
N ASP A 457 30.41 3.13 -22.38
CA ASP A 457 31.17 3.09 -23.63
C ASP A 457 32.45 2.23 -23.52
N PHE A 458 33.11 2.18 -22.36
CA PHE A 458 34.17 1.20 -22.08
C PHE A 458 33.66 -0.25 -22.19
N ILE A 459 32.49 -0.56 -21.63
CA ILE A 459 31.85 -1.89 -21.70
C ILE A 459 31.47 -2.24 -23.14
N LYS A 460 31.05 -1.28 -23.98
CA LYS A 460 30.83 -1.51 -25.41
C LYS A 460 32.14 -1.87 -26.12
N GLN A 461 33.20 -1.08 -25.90
CA GLN A 461 34.52 -1.34 -26.49
C GLN A 461 35.03 -2.75 -26.13
N ASP A 462 34.95 -3.12 -24.84
CA ASP A 462 35.48 -4.38 -24.33
C ASP A 462 34.70 -5.63 -24.81
N TYR A 463 33.48 -5.47 -25.35
CA TYR A 463 32.63 -6.59 -25.79
C TYR A 463 32.11 -6.54 -27.25
N ALA A 464 32.38 -5.47 -28.02
CA ALA A 464 31.87 -5.32 -29.38
C ALA A 464 32.46 -6.31 -30.41
N ALA A 465 33.60 -6.94 -30.12
CA ALA A 465 34.31 -7.81 -31.07
C ALA A 465 33.70 -9.21 -31.27
N ASN A 466 32.84 -9.69 -30.35
CA ASN A 466 32.37 -11.08 -30.33
C ASN A 466 30.89 -11.27 -30.74
N ASP A 467 30.12 -10.20 -30.94
CA ASP A 467 28.72 -10.31 -31.36
C ASP A 467 28.55 -9.87 -32.82
N GLN A 468 28.31 -10.83 -33.73
CA GLN A 468 27.74 -10.53 -35.06
C GLN A 468 26.23 -10.20 -34.95
N TYR A 469 25.90 -9.18 -34.14
CA TYR A 469 24.56 -8.63 -34.03
C TYR A 469 24.57 -7.18 -34.53
N GLN A 470 23.81 -6.97 -35.62
CA GLN A 470 23.52 -5.73 -36.34
C GLN A 470 24.12 -4.43 -35.77
N GLN A 471 25.00 -3.80 -36.57
CA GLN A 471 25.42 -2.42 -36.37
C GLN A 471 24.21 -1.50 -36.15
N TRP A 472 24.21 -0.74 -35.06
CA TRP A 472 23.31 0.39 -34.89
C TRP A 472 23.77 1.53 -35.82
N PRO A 473 22.98 1.99 -36.80
CA PRO A 473 23.36 3.09 -37.68
C PRO A 473 23.25 4.42 -36.91
N GLY A 474 24.34 4.81 -36.24
CA GLY A 474 24.39 6.01 -35.40
C GLY A 474 25.74 6.75 -35.42
N ALA A 475 26.63 6.41 -36.36
CA ALA A 475 27.97 7.00 -36.49
C ALA A 475 28.29 7.52 -37.91
N ALA A 476 27.32 7.49 -38.83
CA ALA A 476 27.43 8.00 -40.21
C ALA A 476 26.12 8.66 -40.67
N ASP A 477 26.21 9.47 -41.74
CA ASP A 477 25.12 10.14 -42.46
C ASP A 477 24.19 11.08 -41.67
N SER A 478 24.77 12.22 -41.29
CA SER A 478 24.09 13.41 -40.77
C SER A 478 23.09 14.10 -41.74
N LYS A 479 22.83 13.56 -42.93
CA LYS A 479 22.02 14.21 -43.99
C LYS A 479 20.56 13.75 -44.09
N LEU A 480 20.23 12.51 -43.74
CA LEU A 480 18.85 11.99 -43.86
C LEU A 480 17.88 12.58 -42.82
N TRP A 481 18.39 13.02 -41.66
CA TRP A 481 17.59 13.58 -40.57
C TRP A 481 16.90 14.92 -40.87
N GLN A 482 17.30 15.65 -41.92
CA GLN A 482 16.71 16.95 -42.27
C GLN A 482 15.45 16.82 -43.16
N GLN A 483 15.33 15.78 -43.98
CA GLN A 483 14.17 15.65 -44.89
C GLN A 483 12.92 15.08 -44.22
N GLN A 484 13.05 14.20 -43.22
CA GLN A 484 11.88 13.60 -42.54
C GLN A 484 11.10 14.55 -41.61
N GLN A 485 11.57 15.77 -41.34
CA GLN A 485 10.82 16.73 -40.53
C GLN A 485 9.79 17.58 -41.30
N GLN A 486 9.74 17.51 -42.64
CA GLN A 486 8.82 18.33 -43.45
C GLN A 486 7.54 17.61 -43.91
N SER A 487 7.36 16.32 -43.61
CA SER A 487 6.25 15.53 -44.19
C SER A 487 5.58 14.53 -43.23
N SER A 488 5.08 14.99 -42.07
CA SER A 488 4.20 14.18 -41.22
C SER A 488 3.24 14.99 -40.34
N ASN A 489 2.18 15.52 -40.94
CA ASN A 489 0.96 15.89 -40.20
C ASN A 489 0.26 14.60 -39.73
N TYR A 490 0.58 14.11 -38.52
CA TYR A 490 -0.13 12.99 -37.91
C TYR A 490 -0.55 13.30 -36.46
N THR A 491 -1.85 13.13 -36.21
CA THR A 491 -2.51 13.37 -34.92
C THR A 491 -2.05 12.40 -33.84
N THR A 492 -1.84 12.91 -32.63
CA THR A 492 -1.36 12.15 -31.47
C THR A 492 -2.34 11.07 -31.00
N SER A 493 -1.98 9.79 -31.13
CA SER A 493 -2.61 8.67 -30.43
C SER A 493 -1.76 8.20 -29.24
N THR A 494 -2.38 8.04 -28.06
CA THR A 494 -1.68 7.81 -26.79
C THR A 494 -1.33 6.34 -26.53
N THR A 495 -0.04 5.97 -26.54
CA THR A 495 0.39 4.56 -26.31
C THR A 495 1.65 4.39 -25.43
N SER A 496 2.20 5.44 -24.82
CA SER A 496 3.48 5.40 -24.07
C SER A 496 3.36 5.15 -22.55
N THR A 497 2.16 5.02 -22.01
CA THR A 497 1.90 4.92 -20.56
C THR A 497 2.36 3.60 -19.93
N ARG A 498 2.60 2.55 -20.73
CA ARG A 498 2.43 1.14 -20.34
C ARG A 498 3.56 0.52 -19.49
N GLN A 499 4.58 1.27 -19.08
CA GLN A 499 5.80 0.68 -18.45
C GLN A 499 6.40 1.39 -17.23
N ARG A 500 6.00 2.60 -16.84
CA ARG A 500 6.65 3.33 -15.72
C ARG A 500 6.31 2.79 -14.31
N LEU A 501 5.67 1.62 -14.20
CA LEU A 501 4.94 1.20 -13.00
C LEU A 501 5.70 0.27 -12.03
N ASN A 502 6.70 -0.49 -12.48
CA ASN A 502 7.28 -1.56 -11.66
C ASN A 502 8.29 -1.09 -10.58
N ASN A 503 8.81 0.14 -10.67
CA ASN A 503 9.81 0.68 -9.74
C ASN A 503 9.28 1.72 -8.74
N PHE A 504 7.96 1.91 -8.64
CA PHE A 504 7.37 2.78 -7.61
C PHE A 504 7.35 2.08 -6.25
N SER A 505 8.45 2.21 -5.50
CA SER A 505 8.45 1.88 -4.07
C SER A 505 7.42 2.73 -3.32
N LEU A 506 6.74 2.14 -2.34
CA LEU A 506 5.49 2.66 -1.75
C LEU A 506 5.62 3.97 -0.94
N ILE A 507 6.81 4.56 -0.87
CA ILE A 507 7.16 5.63 0.09
C ILE A 507 6.51 6.98 -0.27
N LEU A 508 6.52 7.41 -1.54
CA LEU A 508 5.98 8.74 -1.90
C LEU A 508 4.45 8.87 -1.69
N PRO A 509 3.60 7.90 -2.09
CA PRO A 509 2.15 7.99 -1.84
C PRO A 509 1.80 8.00 -0.35
N LEU A 510 2.57 7.29 0.49
CA LEU A 510 2.37 7.28 1.95
C LEU A 510 2.62 8.66 2.57
N ILE A 511 3.69 9.36 2.16
CA ILE A 511 3.97 10.72 2.61
C ILE A 511 2.84 11.68 2.19
N PHE A 512 2.33 11.56 0.97
CA PHE A 512 1.31 12.46 0.43
C PHE A 512 -0.06 12.26 1.10
N ILE A 513 -0.52 11.02 1.27
CA ILE A 513 -1.84 10.71 1.85
C ILE A 513 -1.83 10.79 3.38
N GLY A 514 -0.71 10.44 4.03
CA GLY A 514 -0.48 10.71 5.44
C GLY A 514 -0.57 12.20 5.75
N ARG A 515 0.10 13.04 4.94
CA ARG A 515 -0.07 14.50 4.99
C ARG A 515 -1.51 14.93 4.76
N MET A 516 -2.23 14.44 3.74
CA MET A 516 -3.62 14.89 3.50
C MET A 516 -4.60 14.55 4.64
N THR A 517 -4.41 13.44 5.35
CA THR A 517 -5.28 13.09 6.49
C THR A 517 -4.93 13.92 7.73
N LEU A 518 -3.64 14.10 8.04
CA LEU A 518 -3.17 15.01 9.08
C LEU A 518 -3.56 16.46 8.78
N LEU A 519 -3.47 16.91 7.52
CA LEU A 519 -3.91 18.23 7.06
C LEU A 519 -5.42 18.45 7.20
N ARG A 520 -6.25 17.39 7.24
CA ARG A 520 -7.70 17.53 7.49
C ARG A 520 -8.03 17.64 8.97
N VAL A 521 -7.34 16.90 9.83
CA VAL A 521 -7.42 17.10 11.29
C VAL A 521 -6.83 18.47 11.65
N ALA A 522 -5.68 18.83 11.09
CA ALA A 522 -5.07 20.15 11.23
C ALA A 522 -5.86 21.27 10.53
N SER A 523 -6.73 20.99 9.55
CA SER A 523 -7.67 21.99 9.04
C SER A 523 -8.91 22.14 9.94
N MET A 524 -9.30 21.14 10.71
CA MET A 524 -10.29 21.35 11.79
C MET A 524 -9.66 22.17 12.92
N VAL A 525 -8.50 21.77 13.44
CA VAL A 525 -7.74 22.54 14.44
C VAL A 525 -7.38 23.94 13.91
N GLY A 526 -7.07 24.07 12.62
CA GLY A 526 -6.75 25.33 11.94
C GLY A 526 -7.96 26.17 11.53
N VAL A 527 -9.17 25.60 11.44
CA VAL A 527 -10.41 26.38 11.33
C VAL A 527 -10.83 26.90 12.70
N TRP A 528 -10.71 26.09 13.77
CA TRP A 528 -10.89 26.59 15.14
C TRP A 528 -9.82 27.62 15.53
N GLY A 529 -8.55 27.39 15.17
CA GLY A 529 -7.45 28.35 15.30
C GLY A 529 -7.60 29.56 14.37
N GLY A 530 -8.22 29.40 13.20
CA GLY A 530 -8.55 30.49 12.28
C GLY A 530 -9.69 31.36 12.80
N LEU A 531 -10.72 30.77 13.41
CA LEU A 531 -11.78 31.48 14.12
C LEU A 531 -11.23 32.18 15.38
N TRP A 532 -10.28 31.55 16.08
CA TRP A 532 -9.55 32.17 17.19
C TRP A 532 -8.76 33.41 16.73
N LEU A 533 -7.99 33.30 15.65
CA LEU A 533 -7.22 34.40 15.07
C LEU A 533 -8.13 35.50 14.49
N ALA A 534 -9.25 35.15 13.84
CA ALA A 534 -10.24 36.11 13.38
C ALA A 534 -10.93 36.84 14.55
N GLY A 535 -11.21 36.15 15.66
CA GLY A 535 -11.68 36.77 16.90
C GLY A 535 -10.66 37.75 17.50
N GLN A 536 -9.38 37.39 17.53
CA GLN A 536 -8.32 38.29 17.97
C GLN A 536 -8.13 39.50 17.05
N GLN A 537 -8.28 39.35 15.72
CA GLN A 537 -8.22 40.46 14.77
C GLN A 537 -9.45 41.38 14.83
N GLY A 538 -10.65 40.82 15.07
CA GLY A 538 -11.85 41.61 15.30
C GLY A 538 -11.80 42.45 16.58
N LEU A 539 -11.19 41.91 17.65
CA LEU A 539 -11.03 42.62 18.93
C LEU A 539 -9.87 43.63 18.92
N SER A 540 -8.80 43.39 18.17
CA SER A 540 -7.70 44.36 18.06
C SER A 540 -8.10 45.63 17.30
N LEU A 541 -9.02 45.54 16.34
CA LEU A 541 -9.65 46.68 15.66
C LEU A 541 -10.51 47.55 16.60
N LEU A 542 -10.86 47.06 17.79
CA LEU A 542 -11.55 47.81 18.85
C LEU A 542 -10.60 48.35 19.92
N GLY A 543 -9.27 48.23 19.73
CA GLY A 543 -8.25 48.85 20.58
C GLY A 543 -7.93 48.13 21.89
N TRP A 544 -8.46 46.92 22.12
CA TRP A 544 -8.22 46.18 23.36
C TRP A 544 -7.02 45.22 23.24
N THR A 545 -5.89 45.58 23.84
CA THR A 545 -4.70 44.72 23.94
C THR A 545 -4.88 43.65 25.02
N ILE A 546 -5.04 42.38 24.61
CA ILE A 546 -5.12 41.24 25.54
C ILE A 546 -3.69 40.83 25.95
N PRO A 547 -3.38 40.67 27.26
CA PRO A 547 -2.08 40.17 27.71
C PRO A 547 -1.77 38.73 27.25
N GLN A 548 -0.52 38.30 27.35
CA GLN A 548 -0.16 36.89 27.20
C GLN A 548 -0.99 36.02 28.14
N LEU A 549 -1.52 34.90 27.62
CA LEU A 549 -2.39 34.00 28.37
C LEU A 549 -1.63 33.37 29.54
N SER A 550 -1.96 33.82 30.75
CA SER A 550 -1.45 33.27 32.01
C SER A 550 -1.65 31.75 32.11
N ALA A 551 -1.00 31.10 33.09
CA ALA A 551 -1.21 29.67 33.36
C ALA A 551 -2.70 29.34 33.58
N ALA A 552 -3.46 30.24 34.20
CA ALA A 552 -4.91 30.10 34.36
C ALA A 552 -5.66 30.15 33.01
N GLN A 553 -5.31 31.06 32.10
CA GLN A 553 -5.93 31.17 30.78
C GLN A 553 -5.50 30.05 29.82
N SER A 554 -4.28 29.54 29.94
CA SER A 554 -3.84 28.32 29.27
C SER A 554 -4.58 27.09 29.80
N GLY A 555 -4.84 27.04 31.11
CA GLY A 555 -5.77 26.10 31.74
C GLY A 555 -7.19 26.23 31.19
N CYS A 556 -7.71 27.44 31.04
CA CYS A 556 -9.01 27.69 30.39
C CYS A 556 -9.01 27.21 28.93
N MET A 557 -7.95 27.40 28.14
CA MET A 557 -7.87 26.82 26.79
C MET A 557 -7.84 25.28 26.81
N ALA A 558 -7.13 24.67 27.75
CA ALA A 558 -7.13 23.21 27.90
C ALA A 558 -8.53 22.69 28.29
N VAL A 559 -9.23 23.36 29.22
CA VAL A 559 -10.61 23.06 29.62
C VAL A 559 -11.60 23.30 28.48
N VAL A 560 -11.49 24.40 27.72
CA VAL A 560 -12.33 24.68 26.55
C VAL A 560 -12.08 23.66 25.44
N THR A 561 -10.84 23.25 25.19
CA THR A 561 -10.51 22.20 24.22
C THR A 561 -11.06 20.85 24.66
N TYR A 562 -10.90 20.51 25.94
CA TYR A 562 -11.48 19.33 26.57
C TYR A 562 -13.02 19.32 26.42
N LEU A 563 -13.71 20.41 26.77
CA LEU A 563 -15.16 20.54 26.63
C LEU A 563 -15.62 20.49 25.16
N ALA A 564 -14.92 21.18 24.26
CA ALA A 564 -15.22 21.20 22.82
C ALA A 564 -14.99 19.84 22.13
N LEU A 565 -14.12 19.00 22.68
CA LEU A 565 -13.97 17.60 22.27
C LEU A 565 -15.08 16.69 22.85
N GLY A 566 -15.93 17.15 23.77
CA GLY A 566 -16.93 16.33 24.46
C GLY A 566 -16.50 15.81 25.84
N GLY A 567 -15.47 16.41 26.43
CA GLY A 567 -14.96 16.10 27.76
C GLY A 567 -14.21 14.77 27.87
N TYR A 568 -14.14 14.24 29.09
CA TYR A 568 -13.41 13.01 29.42
C TYR A 568 -13.86 11.81 28.57
N HIS A 569 -15.14 11.71 28.24
CA HIS A 569 -15.71 10.58 27.50
C HIS A 569 -15.08 10.43 26.10
N THR A 570 -15.03 11.51 25.31
CA THR A 570 -14.36 11.47 24.00
C THR A 570 -12.86 11.26 24.12
N VAL A 571 -12.19 11.87 25.12
CA VAL A 571 -10.74 11.67 25.34
C VAL A 571 -10.45 10.21 25.70
N TYR A 572 -11.29 9.57 26.52
CA TYR A 572 -11.25 8.15 26.82
C TYR A 572 -11.42 7.30 25.55
N ILE A 573 -12.44 7.59 24.72
CA ILE A 573 -12.67 6.89 23.44
C ILE A 573 -11.46 7.03 22.52
N ILE A 574 -10.90 8.24 22.36
CA ILE A 574 -9.67 8.47 21.57
C ILE A 574 -8.55 7.57 22.12
N CYS A 575 -8.22 7.65 23.40
CA CYS A 575 -7.12 6.87 24.00
C CYS A 575 -7.33 5.36 23.89
N LYS A 576 -8.57 4.85 23.96
CA LYS A 576 -8.90 3.43 23.78
C LYS A 576 -8.87 2.97 22.31
N THR A 577 -9.12 3.86 21.35
CA THR A 577 -9.24 3.51 19.92
C THR A 577 -8.04 3.93 19.06
N PHE A 578 -7.16 4.80 19.57
CA PHE A 578 -6.03 5.42 18.84
C PHE A 578 -5.19 4.41 18.04
N ARG A 579 -4.73 3.33 18.69
CA ARG A 579 -3.93 2.27 18.03
C ARG A 579 -4.74 1.59 16.92
N ARG A 580 -6.00 1.26 17.20
CA ARG A 580 -6.89 0.56 16.26
C ARG A 580 -7.14 1.39 15.01
N ASP A 581 -7.57 2.63 15.20
CA ASP A 581 -8.02 3.51 14.13
C ASP A 581 -6.84 3.97 13.26
N ILE A 582 -5.63 4.13 13.82
CA ILE A 582 -4.41 4.43 13.06
C ILE A 582 -3.95 3.22 12.23
N VAL A 583 -3.89 2.02 12.82
CA VAL A 583 -3.44 0.81 12.10
C VAL A 583 -4.43 0.44 10.99
N ALA A 584 -5.73 0.52 11.26
CA ALA A 584 -6.77 0.37 10.25
C ALA A 584 -6.72 1.47 9.18
N GLY A 585 -6.51 2.73 9.57
CA GLY A 585 -6.37 3.85 8.64
C GLY A 585 -5.20 3.65 7.67
N TYR A 586 -4.02 3.26 8.17
CA TYR A 586 -2.86 2.91 7.35
C TYR A 586 -3.15 1.73 6.42
N ARG A 587 -3.74 0.64 6.93
CA ARG A 587 -4.12 -0.53 6.11
C ARG A 587 -5.14 -0.16 5.03
N PHE A 588 -6.15 0.64 5.36
CA PHE A 588 -7.15 1.14 4.42
C PHE A 588 -6.56 2.08 3.35
N ILE A 589 -5.55 2.89 3.69
CA ILE A 589 -4.80 3.68 2.71
C ILE A 589 -4.11 2.76 1.68
N LYS A 590 -3.50 1.65 2.11
CA LYS A 590 -2.93 0.65 1.18
C LYS A 590 -4.01 0.03 0.27
N VAL A 591 -5.18 -0.32 0.82
CA VAL A 591 -6.33 -0.84 0.04
C VAL A 591 -6.77 0.17 -1.03
N GLN A 592 -6.95 1.44 -0.64
CA GLN A 592 -7.36 2.51 -1.53
C GLN A 592 -6.30 2.84 -2.60
N ALA A 593 -5.00 2.73 -2.27
CA ALA A 593 -3.91 2.96 -3.21
C ALA A 593 -3.91 1.91 -4.34
N LEU A 594 -3.93 0.61 -3.99
CA LEU A 594 -3.93 -0.47 -4.97
C LEU A 594 -5.21 -0.45 -5.82
N LEU A 595 -6.39 -0.28 -5.20
CA LEU A 595 -7.66 -0.17 -5.91
C LEU A 595 -7.67 1.00 -6.92
N LYS A 596 -7.22 2.19 -6.51
CA LYS A 596 -7.14 3.35 -7.41
C LYS A 596 -6.12 3.14 -8.53
N TRP A 597 -4.97 2.56 -8.25
CA TRP A 597 -3.97 2.20 -9.26
C TRP A 597 -4.56 1.24 -10.31
N ALA A 598 -5.26 0.19 -9.87
CA ALA A 598 -5.90 -0.76 -10.78
C ALA A 598 -7.00 -0.09 -11.63
N ILE A 599 -7.77 0.84 -11.05
CA ILE A 599 -8.80 1.60 -11.75
C ILE A 599 -8.22 2.56 -12.79
N TRP A 600 -7.18 3.32 -12.43
CA TRP A 600 -6.54 4.29 -13.32
C TRP A 600 -5.81 3.63 -14.49
N ASN A 601 -5.19 2.46 -14.27
CA ASN A 601 -4.46 1.72 -15.31
C ASN A 601 -5.31 0.63 -16.01
N ASN A 602 -6.63 0.60 -15.73
CA ASN A 602 -7.58 -0.38 -16.27
C ASN A 602 -7.16 -1.86 -16.10
N ILE A 603 -6.59 -2.20 -14.95
CA ILE A 603 -6.06 -3.53 -14.62
C ILE A 603 -7.18 -4.42 -14.09
N ASN A 604 -7.57 -5.43 -14.87
CA ASN A 604 -8.57 -6.43 -14.52
C ASN A 604 -7.96 -7.63 -13.75
N ILE A 605 -8.79 -8.57 -13.28
CA ILE A 605 -8.31 -9.75 -12.51
C ILE A 605 -7.36 -10.65 -13.32
N PRO A 606 -7.66 -11.04 -14.58
CA PRO A 606 -6.69 -11.75 -15.41
C PRO A 606 -5.33 -11.06 -15.56
N LYS A 607 -5.28 -9.72 -15.64
CA LYS A 607 -4.02 -8.95 -15.73
C LYS A 607 -3.22 -8.97 -14.42
N LEU A 608 -3.87 -9.00 -13.26
CA LEU A 608 -3.21 -9.22 -11.96
C LEU A 608 -2.66 -10.65 -11.86
N PHE A 609 -3.47 -11.63 -12.25
CA PHE A 609 -3.04 -13.03 -12.26
C PHE A 609 -1.85 -13.25 -13.19
N MET A 610 -1.90 -12.75 -14.43
CA MET A 610 -0.77 -12.83 -15.37
C MET A 610 0.49 -12.13 -14.87
N ALA A 611 0.37 -11.02 -14.11
CA ALA A 611 1.54 -10.42 -13.45
C ALA A 611 2.17 -11.36 -12.41
N ASN A 612 1.36 -12.15 -11.69
CA ASN A 612 1.84 -13.18 -10.76
C ASN A 612 2.43 -14.40 -11.51
N VAL A 613 1.83 -14.82 -12.63
CA VAL A 613 2.36 -15.87 -13.52
C VAL A 613 3.73 -15.50 -14.08
N MET A 614 3.89 -14.28 -14.60
CA MET A 614 5.19 -13.80 -15.13
C MET A 614 6.24 -13.63 -14.04
N LYS A 615 5.83 -13.41 -12.78
CA LYS A 615 6.70 -13.22 -11.61
C LYS A 615 7.17 -14.54 -11.00
N ASN A 616 6.30 -15.55 -10.93
CA ASN A 616 6.59 -16.85 -10.31
C ASN A 616 5.90 -18.02 -11.06
N PRO A 617 6.24 -18.31 -12.33
CA PRO A 617 5.52 -19.29 -13.16
C PRO A 617 5.48 -20.69 -12.55
N ASN A 618 6.57 -21.08 -11.88
CA ASN A 618 6.75 -22.40 -11.27
C ASN A 618 6.27 -22.49 -9.82
N LYS A 619 5.80 -21.39 -9.20
CA LYS A 619 5.24 -21.46 -7.83
C LYS A 619 3.90 -22.19 -7.86
N VAL A 620 3.69 -23.10 -6.91
CA VAL A 620 2.40 -23.75 -6.66
C VAL A 620 1.37 -22.69 -6.25
N ALA A 621 0.33 -22.54 -7.06
CA ALA A 621 -0.78 -21.61 -6.83
C ALA A 621 -1.93 -22.32 -6.08
N LEU A 622 -2.25 -23.54 -6.49
CA LEU A 622 -3.29 -24.37 -5.87
C LEU A 622 -2.75 -25.77 -5.52
N ILE A 623 -3.16 -26.28 -4.36
CA ILE A 623 -2.99 -27.67 -3.95
C ILE A 623 -4.40 -28.27 -3.80
N PHE A 624 -4.71 -29.34 -4.53
CA PHE A 624 -6.02 -29.98 -4.53
C PHE A 624 -5.89 -31.50 -4.47
N GLU A 625 -6.53 -32.12 -3.46
CA GLU A 625 -6.31 -33.53 -3.12
C GLU A 625 -4.79 -33.75 -2.94
N ASP A 626 -4.13 -34.59 -3.76
CA ASP A 626 -2.67 -34.76 -3.82
C ASP A 626 -2.04 -34.19 -5.12
N GLN A 627 -2.73 -33.28 -5.81
CA GLN A 627 -2.22 -32.57 -6.99
C GLN A 627 -1.75 -31.15 -6.66
N GLU A 628 -0.62 -30.76 -7.26
CA GLU A 628 -0.15 -29.39 -7.31
C GLU A 628 -0.44 -28.75 -8.68
N TRP A 629 -0.80 -27.47 -8.67
CA TRP A 629 -1.03 -26.66 -9.85
C TRP A 629 -0.23 -25.36 -9.73
N THR A 630 0.76 -25.19 -10.60
CA THR A 630 1.57 -23.98 -10.68
C THR A 630 0.83 -22.83 -11.35
N PHE A 631 1.29 -21.59 -11.13
CA PHE A 631 0.76 -20.42 -11.84
C PHE A 631 0.78 -20.59 -13.36
N ALA A 632 1.86 -21.15 -13.93
CA ALA A 632 1.95 -21.43 -15.37
C ALA A 632 0.90 -22.45 -15.84
N LYS A 633 0.73 -23.58 -15.13
CA LYS A 633 -0.28 -24.61 -15.47
C LYS A 633 -1.71 -24.05 -15.41
N MET A 634 -1.99 -23.21 -14.41
CA MET A 634 -3.28 -22.49 -14.34
C MET A 634 -3.46 -21.52 -15.52
N ASP A 635 -2.43 -20.74 -15.88
CA ASP A 635 -2.53 -19.76 -16.97
C ASP A 635 -2.79 -20.42 -18.33
N GLU A 636 -2.11 -21.54 -18.60
CA GLU A 636 -2.30 -22.35 -19.81
C GLU A 636 -3.75 -22.83 -19.94
N TYR A 637 -4.32 -23.42 -18.88
CA TYR A 637 -5.73 -23.84 -18.86
C TYR A 637 -6.67 -22.64 -19.07
N CYS A 638 -6.39 -21.50 -18.42
CA CYS A 638 -7.17 -20.26 -18.63
C CYS A 638 -7.10 -19.77 -20.09
N ASN A 639 -5.95 -19.89 -20.76
CA ASN A 639 -5.79 -19.51 -22.16
C ASN A 639 -6.57 -20.45 -23.09
N ARG A 640 -6.48 -21.76 -22.86
CA ARG A 640 -7.24 -22.78 -23.60
C ARG A 640 -8.74 -22.52 -23.51
N VAL A 641 -9.27 -22.25 -22.30
CA VAL A 641 -10.69 -21.91 -22.10
C VAL A 641 -11.07 -20.61 -22.79
N GLY A 642 -10.23 -19.58 -22.70
CA GLY A 642 -10.45 -18.30 -23.40
C GLY A 642 -10.53 -18.48 -24.92
N ASN A 643 -9.57 -19.20 -25.51
CA ASN A 643 -9.53 -19.48 -26.95
C ASN A 643 -10.72 -20.33 -27.40
N PHE A 644 -11.03 -21.42 -26.70
CA PHE A 644 -12.23 -22.25 -26.94
C PHE A 644 -13.51 -21.41 -27.04
N LEU A 645 -13.73 -20.46 -26.13
CA LEU A 645 -14.90 -19.58 -26.15
C LEU A 645 -14.89 -18.60 -27.33
N VAL A 646 -13.71 -18.13 -27.75
CA VAL A 646 -13.57 -17.30 -28.96
C VAL A 646 -13.87 -18.09 -30.23
N ASP A 647 -13.37 -19.32 -30.31
CA ASP A 647 -13.55 -20.21 -31.46
C ASP A 647 -15.03 -20.69 -31.57
N ARG A 648 -15.73 -20.80 -30.44
CA ARG A 648 -17.19 -20.99 -30.37
C ARG A 648 -18.01 -19.70 -30.55
N GLY A 649 -17.37 -18.58 -30.87
CA GLY A 649 -18.02 -17.33 -31.26
C GLY A 649 -18.60 -16.48 -30.12
N PHE A 650 -18.37 -16.82 -28.85
CA PHE A 650 -18.82 -16.02 -27.71
C PHE A 650 -18.22 -14.61 -27.75
N GLN A 651 -18.97 -13.62 -27.27
CA GLN A 651 -18.58 -12.21 -27.28
C GLN A 651 -18.45 -11.63 -25.88
N LYS A 652 -17.77 -10.48 -25.77
CA LYS A 652 -17.64 -9.75 -24.51
C LYS A 652 -19.03 -9.35 -23.99
N GLY A 653 -19.34 -9.78 -22.77
CA GLY A 653 -20.62 -9.55 -22.10
C GLY A 653 -21.60 -10.73 -22.14
N ASP A 654 -21.33 -11.75 -22.96
CA ASP A 654 -22.09 -13.01 -22.97
C ASP A 654 -21.93 -13.78 -21.65
N SER A 655 -22.98 -14.44 -21.19
CA SER A 655 -22.94 -15.26 -19.97
C SER A 655 -22.82 -16.77 -20.27
N VAL A 656 -22.17 -17.52 -19.37
CA VAL A 656 -22.07 -18.99 -19.41
C VAL A 656 -22.29 -19.55 -18.01
N ALA A 657 -23.12 -20.58 -17.86
CA ALA A 657 -23.31 -21.21 -16.55
C ALA A 657 -22.11 -22.10 -16.19
N LEU A 658 -21.57 -21.96 -14.98
CA LEU A 658 -20.51 -22.83 -14.44
C LEU A 658 -21.06 -23.62 -13.24
N PHE A 659 -21.26 -24.93 -13.43
CA PHE A 659 -21.95 -25.82 -12.50
C PHE A 659 -21.10 -27.05 -12.20
N MET A 660 -20.27 -26.96 -11.17
CA MET A 660 -19.15 -27.89 -10.92
C MET A 660 -18.73 -27.81 -9.45
N GLN A 661 -18.27 -28.93 -8.86
CA GLN A 661 -17.68 -28.94 -7.51
C GLN A 661 -16.30 -28.27 -7.46
N ASN A 662 -15.86 -27.93 -6.25
CA ASN A 662 -14.53 -27.37 -5.99
C ASN A 662 -13.41 -28.21 -6.62
N ARG A 663 -12.61 -27.60 -7.50
CA ARG A 663 -11.40 -28.14 -8.14
C ARG A 663 -10.57 -27.00 -8.79
N PRO A 664 -9.29 -27.19 -9.17
CA PRO A 664 -8.48 -26.17 -9.86
C PRO A 664 -9.10 -25.66 -11.16
N GLU A 665 -9.70 -26.55 -11.94
CA GLU A 665 -10.37 -26.28 -13.21
C GLU A 665 -11.56 -25.33 -13.05
N TYR A 666 -12.23 -25.33 -11.88
CA TYR A 666 -13.31 -24.37 -11.58
C TYR A 666 -12.79 -22.93 -11.65
N VAL A 667 -11.64 -22.68 -11.02
CA VAL A 667 -10.98 -21.38 -10.97
C VAL A 667 -10.46 -21.00 -12.35
N CYS A 668 -9.81 -21.94 -13.02
CA CYS A 668 -9.21 -21.69 -14.34
C CYS A 668 -10.28 -21.47 -15.43
N THR A 669 -11.44 -22.12 -15.31
CA THR A 669 -12.56 -21.93 -16.24
C THR A 669 -13.13 -20.53 -16.14
N TRP A 670 -13.54 -20.06 -14.94
CA TRP A 670 -14.10 -18.70 -14.83
C TRP A 670 -13.07 -17.62 -15.17
N LEU A 671 -11.79 -17.85 -14.85
CA LEU A 671 -10.71 -16.93 -15.17
C LEU A 671 -10.38 -16.92 -16.68
N GLY A 672 -10.56 -18.05 -17.38
CA GLY A 672 -10.53 -18.14 -18.84
C GLY A 672 -11.67 -17.37 -19.51
N CYS A 673 -12.91 -17.50 -19.02
CA CYS A 673 -14.03 -16.65 -19.46
C CYS A 673 -13.70 -15.16 -19.26
N ALA A 674 -13.15 -14.81 -18.10
CA ALA A 674 -12.76 -13.44 -17.75
C ALA A 674 -11.61 -12.89 -18.63
N LYS A 675 -10.71 -13.74 -19.15
CA LYS A 675 -9.68 -13.32 -20.14
C LYS A 675 -10.30 -12.83 -21.46
N VAL A 676 -11.52 -13.26 -21.81
CA VAL A 676 -12.22 -12.86 -23.04
C VAL A 676 -13.44 -11.97 -22.81
N GLY A 677 -13.73 -11.63 -21.55
CA GLY A 677 -14.87 -10.79 -21.17
C GLY A 677 -16.22 -11.51 -21.20
N VAL A 678 -16.21 -12.85 -21.25
CA VAL A 678 -17.39 -13.69 -21.00
C VAL A 678 -17.64 -13.71 -19.49
N VAL A 679 -18.90 -13.67 -19.08
CA VAL A 679 -19.35 -13.44 -17.70
C VAL A 679 -19.92 -14.74 -17.12
N PRO A 680 -19.10 -15.59 -16.48
CA PRO A 680 -19.60 -16.85 -15.93
C PRO A 680 -20.60 -16.60 -14.80
N ALA A 681 -21.64 -17.41 -14.77
CA ALA A 681 -22.61 -17.49 -13.69
C ALA A 681 -22.18 -18.64 -12.76
N LEU A 682 -21.76 -18.31 -11.54
CA LEU A 682 -21.22 -19.29 -10.59
C LEU A 682 -22.37 -20.02 -9.87
N ILE A 683 -22.83 -21.13 -10.47
CA ILE A 683 -23.99 -21.87 -9.98
C ILE A 683 -23.61 -22.70 -8.76
N ASN A 684 -24.48 -22.72 -7.75
CA ASN A 684 -24.36 -23.61 -6.59
C ASN A 684 -24.61 -25.06 -7.01
N PHE A 685 -23.60 -25.92 -6.88
CA PHE A 685 -23.61 -27.35 -7.29
C PHE A 685 -24.64 -28.24 -6.57
N ASN A 686 -25.40 -27.71 -5.60
CA ASN A 686 -26.47 -28.42 -4.90
C ASN A 686 -27.87 -28.08 -5.46
N LEU A 687 -27.97 -27.22 -6.48
CA LEU A 687 -29.25 -26.88 -7.11
C LEU A 687 -29.69 -27.97 -8.09
N GLN A 688 -31.02 -28.17 -8.17
CA GLN A 688 -31.66 -29.16 -9.01
C GLN A 688 -32.89 -28.55 -9.71
N GLN A 689 -33.32 -29.16 -10.83
CA GLN A 689 -34.60 -28.90 -11.49
C GLN A 689 -34.92 -27.40 -11.65
N VAL A 690 -36.11 -26.96 -11.25
CA VAL A 690 -36.61 -25.57 -11.40
C VAL A 690 -35.65 -24.52 -10.83
N ALA A 691 -34.97 -24.79 -9.71
CA ALA A 691 -34.05 -23.83 -9.09
C ALA A 691 -32.73 -23.69 -9.88
N LEU A 692 -32.28 -24.77 -10.51
CA LEU A 692 -31.13 -24.80 -11.41
C LEU A 692 -31.46 -24.08 -12.73
N VAL A 693 -32.58 -24.44 -13.36
CA VAL A 693 -33.11 -23.79 -14.58
C VAL A 693 -33.30 -22.29 -14.37
N HIS A 694 -33.93 -21.87 -13.27
CA HIS A 694 -34.09 -20.45 -12.93
C HIS A 694 -32.74 -19.74 -12.83
N SER A 695 -31.77 -20.34 -12.14
CA SER A 695 -30.45 -19.73 -11.94
C SER A 695 -29.74 -19.51 -13.28
N ILE A 696 -29.76 -20.49 -14.19
CA ILE A 696 -29.16 -20.40 -15.52
C ILE A 696 -29.86 -19.33 -16.38
N LYS A 697 -31.20 -19.33 -16.42
CA LYS A 697 -32.00 -18.38 -17.23
C LYS A 697 -31.90 -16.93 -16.73
N VAL A 698 -31.80 -16.68 -15.41
CA VAL A 698 -31.69 -15.31 -14.84
C VAL A 698 -30.38 -14.60 -15.19
N ALA A 699 -29.32 -15.32 -15.52
CA ALA A 699 -28.04 -14.73 -15.94
C ALA A 699 -27.93 -14.52 -17.47
N ASP A 700 -28.93 -14.92 -18.25
CA ASP A 700 -28.91 -14.91 -19.73
C ASP A 700 -27.75 -15.74 -20.30
N CYS A 701 -27.59 -16.97 -19.78
CA CYS A 701 -26.52 -17.88 -20.15
C CYS A 701 -26.73 -18.50 -21.54
N LYS A 702 -25.72 -18.40 -22.40
CA LYS A 702 -25.71 -18.96 -23.77
C LYS A 702 -25.19 -20.40 -23.87
N ALA A 703 -24.58 -20.92 -22.80
CA ALA A 703 -24.13 -22.30 -22.70
C ALA A 703 -23.99 -22.73 -21.23
N VAL A 704 -23.82 -24.04 -21.01
CA VAL A 704 -23.49 -24.65 -19.72
C VAL A 704 -22.10 -25.30 -19.80
N ILE A 705 -21.24 -24.98 -18.85
CA ILE A 705 -20.03 -25.76 -18.53
C ILE A 705 -20.28 -26.46 -17.19
N CYS A 706 -20.26 -27.79 -17.19
CA CYS A 706 -20.48 -28.58 -15.98
C CYS A 706 -19.34 -29.55 -15.68
N GLY A 707 -19.22 -29.96 -14.42
CA GLY A 707 -18.36 -31.08 -14.04
C GLY A 707 -18.97 -32.42 -14.45
N ALA A 708 -18.16 -33.44 -14.74
CA ALA A 708 -18.62 -34.79 -15.07
C ALA A 708 -19.50 -35.44 -13.97
N GLU A 709 -19.32 -35.02 -12.71
CA GLU A 709 -20.12 -35.40 -11.54
C GLU A 709 -21.50 -34.71 -11.46
N MET A 710 -21.73 -33.68 -12.28
CA MET A 710 -22.96 -32.88 -12.34
C MET A 710 -23.85 -33.25 -13.54
N GLN A 711 -23.48 -34.28 -14.31
CA GLN A 711 -24.13 -34.59 -15.58
C GLN A 711 -25.63 -34.89 -15.45
N GLN A 712 -26.03 -35.75 -14.49
CA GLN A 712 -27.45 -36.10 -14.30
C GLN A 712 -28.32 -34.86 -14.06
N ALA A 713 -27.87 -33.96 -13.17
CA ALA A 713 -28.59 -32.73 -12.83
C ALA A 713 -28.71 -31.73 -14.00
N ILE A 714 -27.92 -31.89 -15.07
CA ILE A 714 -28.06 -31.15 -16.33
C ILE A 714 -28.92 -31.93 -17.34
N ASP A 715 -28.78 -33.26 -17.41
CA ASP A 715 -29.61 -34.12 -18.27
C ASP A 715 -31.11 -34.00 -17.92
N ASP A 716 -31.42 -34.01 -16.61
CA ASP A 716 -32.75 -33.82 -16.02
C ASP A 716 -33.46 -32.51 -16.46
N VAL A 717 -32.72 -31.54 -17.01
CA VAL A 717 -33.22 -30.21 -17.37
C VAL A 717 -32.81 -29.75 -18.78
N LYS A 718 -32.13 -30.57 -19.58
CA LYS A 718 -31.53 -30.15 -20.86
C LYS A 718 -32.58 -29.59 -21.84
N ASP A 719 -33.76 -30.21 -21.88
CA ASP A 719 -34.87 -29.83 -22.77
C ASP A 719 -35.56 -28.53 -22.36
N GLU A 720 -35.46 -28.15 -21.08
CA GLU A 720 -35.87 -26.83 -20.60
C GLU A 720 -34.85 -25.73 -20.92
N LEU A 721 -33.57 -26.08 -21.03
CA LEU A 721 -32.47 -25.13 -21.27
C LEU A 721 -32.25 -24.87 -22.76
N LYS A 722 -32.16 -25.92 -23.58
CA LYS A 722 -31.85 -25.87 -25.03
C LYS A 722 -30.58 -25.07 -25.35
N LEU A 723 -29.54 -25.27 -24.53
CA LEU A 723 -28.23 -24.64 -24.64
C LEU A 723 -27.15 -25.68 -24.99
N PRO A 724 -26.03 -25.30 -25.63
CA PRO A 724 -24.82 -26.14 -25.70
C PRO A 724 -24.30 -26.51 -24.30
N ILE A 725 -23.91 -27.77 -24.13
CA ILE A 725 -23.43 -28.34 -22.86
C ILE A 725 -22.00 -28.87 -23.05
N TYR A 726 -21.10 -28.45 -22.17
CA TYR A 726 -19.68 -28.82 -22.17
C TYR A 726 -19.29 -29.44 -20.82
N VAL A 727 -18.78 -30.67 -20.84
CA VAL A 727 -18.48 -31.47 -19.64
C VAL A 727 -16.98 -31.50 -19.36
N SER A 728 -16.54 -31.27 -18.12
CA SER A 728 -15.12 -31.33 -17.72
C SER A 728 -14.82 -32.30 -16.57
N GLY A 729 -13.69 -32.98 -16.67
CA GLY A 729 -13.32 -34.16 -15.88
C GLY A 729 -13.52 -35.48 -16.63
N CYS A 730 -13.59 -35.44 -17.97
CA CYS A 730 -13.95 -36.56 -18.83
C CYS A 730 -12.95 -37.73 -18.74
N ASP A 731 -11.68 -37.44 -18.45
CA ASP A 731 -10.58 -38.41 -18.30
C ASP A 731 -10.87 -39.54 -17.28
N LYS A 732 -11.85 -39.34 -16.39
CA LYS A 732 -12.27 -40.30 -15.36
C LYS A 732 -13.73 -40.75 -15.48
N THR A 733 -14.53 -40.11 -16.32
CA THR A 733 -15.98 -40.34 -16.41
C THR A 733 -16.47 -39.86 -17.79
N PRO A 734 -16.96 -40.76 -18.67
CA PRO A 734 -17.36 -40.37 -20.02
C PRO A 734 -18.53 -39.37 -20.02
N VAL A 735 -18.71 -38.70 -21.16
CA VAL A 735 -19.91 -37.87 -21.40
C VAL A 735 -21.12 -38.78 -21.56
N THR A 736 -22.14 -38.58 -20.74
CA THR A 736 -23.40 -39.35 -20.75
C THR A 736 -24.59 -38.57 -21.29
N ILE A 737 -24.51 -37.24 -21.31
CA ILE A 737 -25.57 -36.35 -21.81
C ILE A 737 -25.58 -36.40 -23.33
N GLU A 738 -26.72 -36.77 -23.92
CA GLU A 738 -26.92 -36.72 -25.37
C GLU A 738 -26.72 -35.29 -25.92
N GLY A 739 -25.90 -35.15 -26.96
CA GLY A 739 -25.59 -33.87 -27.59
C GLY A 739 -24.60 -32.97 -26.84
N ALA A 740 -24.08 -33.39 -25.69
CA ALA A 740 -23.03 -32.66 -24.97
C ALA A 740 -21.62 -33.02 -25.50
N GLU A 741 -20.65 -32.12 -25.28
CA GLU A 741 -19.27 -32.32 -25.71
C GLU A 741 -18.28 -32.38 -24.53
N SER A 742 -17.21 -33.16 -24.68
CA SER A 742 -16.09 -33.17 -23.73
C SER A 742 -15.29 -31.87 -23.84
N LEU A 743 -15.37 -31.02 -22.82
CA LEU A 743 -14.60 -29.79 -22.75
C LEU A 743 -13.10 -30.08 -22.75
N ASP A 744 -12.64 -31.08 -22.00
CA ASP A 744 -11.21 -31.39 -21.87
C ASP A 744 -10.60 -31.79 -23.23
N THR A 745 -11.36 -32.55 -24.04
CA THR A 745 -10.99 -32.88 -25.44
C THR A 745 -10.90 -31.64 -26.34
N LEU A 746 -11.77 -30.64 -26.12
CA LEU A 746 -11.77 -29.37 -26.86
C LEU A 746 -10.62 -28.45 -26.40
N LEU A 747 -10.35 -28.38 -25.09
CA LEU A 747 -9.25 -27.59 -24.52
C LEU A 747 -7.88 -28.11 -24.94
N ASN A 748 -7.71 -29.42 -25.07
CA ASN A 748 -6.47 -30.03 -25.58
C ASN A 748 -6.16 -29.60 -27.02
N LYS A 749 -7.19 -29.39 -27.85
CA LYS A 749 -7.09 -28.85 -29.23
C LYS A 749 -6.99 -27.31 -29.29
N SER A 750 -7.44 -26.62 -28.24
CA SER A 750 -7.43 -25.15 -28.16
C SER A 750 -6.03 -24.61 -27.86
N SER A 751 -5.71 -23.41 -28.35
CA SER A 751 -4.38 -22.82 -28.16
C SER A 751 -4.06 -22.53 -26.68
N PRO A 752 -2.83 -22.82 -26.20
CA PRO A 752 -2.36 -22.44 -24.87
C PRO A 752 -1.91 -20.96 -24.77
N ILE A 753 -1.88 -20.22 -25.88
CA ILE A 753 -1.35 -18.84 -25.94
C ILE A 753 -2.46 -17.83 -25.60
N PRO A 754 -2.20 -16.77 -24.79
CA PRO A 754 -3.20 -15.76 -24.48
C PRO A 754 -3.78 -15.04 -25.70
N THR A 755 -5.10 -14.92 -25.78
CA THR A 755 -5.79 -14.17 -26.84
C THR A 755 -5.70 -12.66 -26.64
N ALA A 756 -5.56 -11.93 -27.77
CA ALA A 756 -5.55 -10.47 -27.82
C ALA A 756 -6.80 -9.80 -27.23
N ARG A 757 -7.94 -10.53 -27.13
CA ARG A 757 -9.19 -9.99 -26.54
C ARG A 757 -9.04 -9.52 -25.09
N LEU A 758 -8.02 -9.98 -24.35
CA LEU A 758 -7.75 -9.57 -22.97
C LEU A 758 -7.60 -8.04 -22.81
N ASP A 759 -7.11 -7.33 -23.83
CA ASP A 759 -6.98 -5.88 -23.75
C ASP A 759 -8.31 -5.11 -23.94
N SER A 760 -9.36 -5.78 -24.44
CA SER A 760 -10.72 -5.21 -24.48
C SER A 760 -11.46 -5.27 -23.14
N VAL A 761 -10.97 -6.07 -22.17
CA VAL A 761 -11.63 -6.29 -20.86
C VAL A 761 -11.13 -5.26 -19.84
N GLY A 762 -12.04 -4.47 -19.29
CA GLY A 762 -11.75 -3.39 -18.35
C GLY A 762 -12.12 -3.72 -16.90
N VAL A 763 -11.47 -3.03 -15.97
CA VAL A 763 -11.64 -3.20 -14.51
C VAL A 763 -13.06 -2.85 -14.01
N ARG A 764 -13.86 -2.14 -14.81
CA ARG A 764 -15.27 -1.82 -14.53
C ARG A 764 -16.28 -2.79 -15.16
N ASP A 765 -15.84 -3.76 -15.96
CA ASP A 765 -16.73 -4.76 -16.57
C ASP A 765 -17.24 -5.78 -15.54
N LYS A 766 -18.35 -6.46 -15.86
CA LYS A 766 -18.82 -7.64 -15.12
C LYS A 766 -17.72 -8.70 -15.17
N LEU A 767 -17.39 -9.28 -14.01
CA LEU A 767 -16.48 -10.41 -13.90
C LEU A 767 -17.27 -11.73 -13.85
N PHE A 768 -18.25 -11.83 -12.96
CA PHE A 768 -19.14 -12.99 -12.85
C PHE A 768 -20.42 -12.65 -12.08
N TYR A 769 -21.38 -13.58 -12.06
CA TYR A 769 -22.51 -13.55 -11.13
C TYR A 769 -22.29 -14.53 -9.97
N ILE A 770 -22.60 -14.11 -8.74
CA ILE A 770 -22.73 -14.99 -7.57
C ILE A 770 -24.18 -14.98 -7.11
N TYR A 771 -24.72 -16.12 -6.74
CA TYR A 771 -26.12 -16.26 -6.36
C TYR A 771 -26.33 -16.11 -4.84
N THR A 772 -27.28 -15.27 -4.45
CA THR A 772 -27.77 -15.13 -3.07
C THR A 772 -29.13 -15.79 -2.92
N SER A 773 -29.43 -16.38 -1.75
CA SER A 773 -30.78 -16.88 -1.45
C SER A 773 -31.82 -15.75 -1.52
N GLY A 774 -32.92 -16.00 -2.23
CA GLY A 774 -34.03 -15.05 -2.32
C GLY A 774 -35.04 -15.24 -1.20
N THR A 775 -35.62 -14.13 -0.73
CA THR A 775 -36.80 -14.11 0.15
C THR A 775 -38.03 -14.79 -0.47
N THR A 776 -38.04 -14.97 -1.80
CA THR A 776 -39.04 -15.73 -2.57
C THR A 776 -38.64 -17.20 -2.79
N GLY A 777 -37.63 -17.72 -2.09
CA GLY A 777 -37.08 -19.07 -2.26
C GLY A 777 -36.09 -19.21 -3.42
N LEU A 778 -36.33 -18.53 -4.55
CA LEU A 778 -35.48 -18.64 -5.75
C LEU A 778 -34.16 -17.84 -5.65
N PRO A 779 -33.01 -18.35 -6.17
CA PRO A 779 -31.72 -17.66 -6.12
C PRO A 779 -31.64 -16.39 -6.97
N LYS A 780 -31.01 -15.32 -6.46
CA LYS A 780 -30.82 -14.03 -7.15
C LYS A 780 -29.37 -13.85 -7.59
N ALA A 781 -29.13 -13.60 -8.88
CA ALA A 781 -27.79 -13.37 -9.43
C ALA A 781 -27.27 -11.95 -9.11
N ALA A 782 -26.34 -11.82 -8.17
CA ALA A 782 -25.66 -10.57 -7.82
C ALA A 782 -24.51 -10.25 -8.79
N ILE A 783 -24.38 -8.99 -9.19
CA ILE A 783 -23.40 -8.55 -10.21
C ILE A 783 -22.05 -8.23 -9.54
N ILE A 784 -21.03 -9.04 -9.83
CA ILE A 784 -19.66 -8.78 -9.37
C ILE A 784 -18.83 -8.24 -10.54
N ARG A 785 -18.18 -7.09 -10.34
CA ARG A 785 -17.25 -6.45 -11.28
C ARG A 785 -15.80 -6.69 -10.85
N HIS A 786 -14.84 -6.64 -11.78
CA HIS A 786 -13.41 -6.82 -11.45
C HIS A 786 -12.94 -5.89 -10.32
N ALA A 787 -13.30 -4.60 -10.34
CA ALA A 787 -12.94 -3.65 -9.27
C ALA A 787 -13.46 -4.06 -7.87
N ARG A 788 -14.63 -4.71 -7.79
CA ARG A 788 -15.19 -5.22 -6.53
C ARG A 788 -14.39 -6.42 -6.03
N TYR A 789 -13.98 -7.32 -6.92
CA TYR A 789 -13.08 -8.42 -6.61
C TYR A 789 -11.74 -7.89 -6.08
N VAL A 790 -11.07 -6.96 -6.80
CA VAL A 790 -9.84 -6.30 -6.35
C VAL A 790 -9.99 -5.68 -4.96
N PHE A 791 -11.07 -4.94 -4.72
CA PHE A 791 -11.33 -4.31 -3.43
C PHE A 791 -11.40 -5.34 -2.29
N PHE A 792 -12.20 -6.40 -2.41
CA PHE A 792 -12.35 -7.39 -1.35
C PHE A 792 -11.08 -8.21 -1.09
N SER A 793 -10.41 -8.69 -2.15
CA SER A 793 -9.17 -9.44 -2.00
C SER A 793 -8.10 -8.61 -1.28
N THR A 794 -7.97 -7.32 -1.66
CA THR A 794 -7.01 -6.37 -1.07
C THR A 794 -7.40 -5.96 0.35
N ALA A 795 -8.69 -5.75 0.60
CA ALA A 795 -9.21 -5.39 1.92
C ALA A 795 -8.88 -6.47 2.95
N VAL A 796 -9.13 -7.74 2.62
CA VAL A 796 -8.76 -8.84 3.52
C VAL A 796 -7.24 -8.92 3.65
N HIS A 797 -6.47 -9.02 2.55
CA HIS A 797 -5.01 -9.15 2.55
C HIS A 797 -4.30 -8.17 3.51
N TYR A 798 -4.61 -6.87 3.42
CA TYR A 798 -3.97 -5.87 4.29
C TYR A 798 -4.58 -5.78 5.69
N MET A 799 -5.83 -6.16 5.91
CA MET A 799 -6.44 -6.13 7.25
C MET A 799 -6.03 -7.33 8.10
N THR A 800 -5.92 -8.53 7.52
CA THR A 800 -5.39 -9.74 8.17
C THR A 800 -3.86 -9.75 8.28
N ASN A 801 -3.18 -8.84 7.58
CA ASN A 801 -1.72 -8.78 7.49
C ASN A 801 -1.14 -10.08 6.92
N MET A 802 -1.68 -10.51 5.79
CA MET A 802 -1.09 -11.53 4.93
C MET A 802 0.10 -10.95 4.14
N ASP A 803 0.99 -11.84 3.70
CA ASP A 803 2.04 -11.57 2.70
C ASP A 803 1.94 -12.60 1.56
N GLU A 804 2.93 -12.66 0.65
CA GLU A 804 2.88 -13.58 -0.50
C GLU A 804 3.39 -15.01 -0.20
N ASP A 805 3.98 -15.27 0.97
CA ASP A 805 4.45 -16.59 1.39
C ASP A 805 3.45 -17.33 2.29
N ASP A 806 2.38 -16.67 2.75
CA ASP A 806 1.28 -17.35 3.42
C ASP A 806 0.63 -18.43 2.54
N VAL A 807 0.37 -19.58 3.14
CA VAL A 807 -0.34 -20.72 2.54
C VAL A 807 -1.72 -20.83 3.19
N ILE A 808 -2.76 -20.77 2.36
CA ILE A 808 -4.15 -20.59 2.80
C ILE A 808 -4.93 -21.90 2.68
N TYR A 809 -5.45 -22.43 3.79
CA TYR A 809 -6.41 -23.53 3.77
C TYR A 809 -7.83 -23.01 3.49
N ASN A 810 -8.36 -23.29 2.30
CA ASN A 810 -9.67 -22.84 1.83
C ASN A 810 -10.57 -24.03 1.45
N PRO A 811 -11.31 -24.61 2.43
CA PRO A 811 -12.24 -25.71 2.19
C PRO A 811 -13.63 -25.23 1.73
N LEU A 812 -13.81 -23.94 1.43
CA LEU A 812 -15.12 -23.32 1.19
C LEU A 812 -15.59 -23.46 -0.27
N PRO A 813 -16.91 -23.46 -0.55
CA PRO A 813 -17.42 -23.54 -1.91
C PRO A 813 -16.93 -22.39 -2.80
N LEU A 814 -16.33 -22.72 -3.95
CA LEU A 814 -15.72 -21.77 -4.88
C LEU A 814 -16.76 -20.97 -5.70
N TYR A 815 -18.01 -21.42 -5.75
CA TYR A 815 -19.13 -20.61 -6.28
C TYR A 815 -19.53 -19.45 -5.35
N HIS A 816 -19.13 -19.50 -4.07
CA HIS A 816 -19.54 -18.54 -3.05
C HIS A 816 -18.46 -17.47 -2.81
N THR A 817 -18.91 -16.26 -2.46
CA THR A 817 -18.10 -15.06 -2.23
C THR A 817 -16.88 -15.33 -1.34
N ALA A 818 -17.06 -16.07 -0.24
CA ALA A 818 -15.97 -16.42 0.68
C ALA A 818 -14.86 -17.23 -0.02
N GLY A 819 -15.18 -18.42 -0.56
CA GLY A 819 -14.18 -19.29 -1.18
C GLY A 819 -13.62 -18.72 -2.49
N GLY A 820 -14.50 -18.34 -3.42
CA GLY A 820 -14.14 -17.97 -4.80
C GLY A 820 -13.64 -16.53 -5.01
N MET A 821 -13.98 -15.58 -4.13
CA MET A 821 -13.55 -14.17 -4.26
C MET A 821 -12.60 -13.73 -3.15
N VAL A 822 -12.85 -14.09 -1.89
CA VAL A 822 -11.97 -13.69 -0.79
C VAL A 822 -10.74 -14.61 -0.69
N GLY A 823 -10.97 -15.93 -0.69
CA GLY A 823 -9.91 -16.95 -0.60
C GLY A 823 -9.04 -17.00 -1.86
N MET A 824 -9.63 -17.33 -3.01
CA MET A 824 -8.89 -17.34 -4.30
C MET A 824 -8.38 -15.95 -4.70
N GLY A 825 -8.94 -14.88 -4.15
CA GLY A 825 -8.42 -13.54 -4.34
C GLY A 825 -6.98 -13.35 -3.87
N GLN A 826 -6.55 -14.08 -2.84
CA GLN A 826 -5.16 -14.02 -2.37
C GLN A 826 -4.20 -14.68 -3.37
N VAL A 827 -4.58 -15.81 -3.97
CA VAL A 827 -3.80 -16.48 -5.02
C VAL A 827 -3.72 -15.60 -6.27
N LEU A 828 -4.86 -15.14 -6.77
CA LEU A 828 -4.94 -14.44 -8.06
C LEU A 828 -4.38 -13.01 -8.01
N VAL A 829 -4.51 -12.30 -6.88
CA VAL A 829 -4.01 -10.91 -6.73
C VAL A 829 -2.65 -10.85 -6.03
N PHE A 830 -2.42 -11.64 -4.98
CA PHE A 830 -1.27 -11.50 -4.07
C PHE A 830 -0.24 -12.64 -4.13
N ASN A 831 -0.32 -13.52 -5.13
CA ASN A 831 0.70 -14.57 -5.38
C ASN A 831 0.81 -15.61 -4.23
N ASN A 832 -0.23 -15.74 -3.40
CA ASN A 832 -0.32 -16.78 -2.38
C ASN A 832 -0.49 -18.18 -2.98
N THR A 833 -0.27 -19.20 -2.15
CA THR A 833 -0.66 -20.58 -2.42
C THR A 833 -1.91 -20.91 -1.62
N ALA A 834 -2.87 -21.65 -2.20
CA ALA A 834 -4.05 -22.12 -1.47
C ALA A 834 -4.27 -23.63 -1.58
N VAL A 835 -4.55 -24.26 -0.44
CA VAL A 835 -5.02 -25.64 -0.35
C VAL A 835 -6.55 -25.61 -0.45
N ILE A 836 -7.08 -26.16 -1.54
CA ILE A 836 -8.53 -26.26 -1.79
C ILE A 836 -9.02 -27.70 -1.68
N ARG A 837 -10.29 -27.88 -1.32
CA ARG A 837 -10.90 -29.20 -1.13
C ARG A 837 -12.29 -29.29 -1.75
N ARG A 838 -12.64 -30.50 -2.23
CA ARG A 838 -13.92 -30.84 -2.85
C ARG A 838 -15.12 -30.55 -1.94
N LYS A 839 -14.95 -30.83 -0.64
CA LYS A 839 -15.85 -30.47 0.47
C LYS A 839 -15.06 -30.23 1.75
N PHE A 840 -15.63 -29.51 2.70
CA PHE A 840 -15.09 -29.35 4.05
C PHE A 840 -15.09 -30.68 4.83
N SER A 841 -14.09 -30.87 5.70
CA SER A 841 -14.01 -32.00 6.64
C SER A 841 -13.36 -31.54 7.95
N ALA A 842 -14.14 -31.49 9.03
CA ALA A 842 -13.65 -31.03 10.34
C ALA A 842 -12.53 -31.94 10.90
N SER A 843 -12.64 -33.26 10.73
CA SER A 843 -11.70 -34.24 11.28
C SER A 843 -10.34 -34.28 10.60
N GLN A 844 -10.22 -33.65 9.42
CA GLN A 844 -9.01 -33.56 8.59
C GLN A 844 -8.39 -32.16 8.56
N TYR A 845 -9.15 -31.10 8.86
CA TYR A 845 -8.74 -29.69 8.70
C TYR A 845 -7.33 -29.40 9.24
N TRP A 846 -7.05 -29.75 10.51
CA TRP A 846 -5.74 -29.50 11.12
C TRP A 846 -4.65 -30.49 10.67
N ILE A 847 -5.03 -31.72 10.30
CA ILE A 847 -4.13 -32.72 9.71
C ILE A 847 -3.59 -32.19 8.36
N GLU A 848 -4.46 -31.62 7.54
CA GLU A 848 -4.09 -31.03 6.25
C GLU A 848 -3.40 -29.67 6.40
N ALA A 849 -3.85 -28.82 7.32
CA ALA A 849 -3.17 -27.56 7.63
C ALA A 849 -1.71 -27.79 8.08
N LYS A 850 -1.46 -28.89 8.82
CA LYS A 850 -0.10 -29.39 9.12
C LYS A 850 0.59 -29.96 7.87
N LYS A 851 -0.03 -30.90 7.14
CA LYS A 851 0.56 -31.56 5.93
C LYS A 851 1.10 -30.56 4.91
N TYR A 852 0.34 -29.49 4.63
CA TYR A 852 0.70 -28.48 3.63
C TYR A 852 1.26 -27.18 4.23
N GLY A 853 1.62 -27.18 5.53
CA GLY A 853 2.26 -26.03 6.19
C GLY A 853 1.46 -24.73 6.21
N CYS A 854 0.12 -24.82 6.22
CA CYS A 854 -0.78 -23.67 6.13
C CYS A 854 -0.55 -22.69 7.28
N THR A 855 -0.42 -21.41 6.94
CA THR A 855 -0.27 -20.29 7.89
C THR A 855 -1.58 -19.54 8.10
N VAL A 856 -2.56 -19.73 7.21
CA VAL A 856 -3.84 -19.05 7.24
C VAL A 856 -4.96 -20.08 7.03
N GLY A 857 -5.99 -20.06 7.88
CA GLY A 857 -7.20 -20.85 7.71
C GLY A 857 -8.40 -19.99 7.33
N GLN A 858 -9.22 -20.43 6.37
CA GLN A 858 -10.45 -19.76 6.00
C GLN A 858 -11.69 -20.48 6.51
N TYR A 859 -12.62 -19.74 7.12
CA TYR A 859 -13.87 -20.28 7.68
C TYR A 859 -15.11 -19.46 7.27
N VAL A 860 -16.28 -20.01 7.53
CA VAL A 860 -17.57 -19.29 7.59
C VAL A 860 -18.47 -19.96 8.63
N GLY A 861 -19.13 -19.15 9.46
CA GLY A 861 -20.11 -19.58 10.46
C GLY A 861 -19.64 -20.74 11.34
N GLU A 862 -20.43 -21.81 11.35
CA GLU A 862 -20.29 -22.97 12.25
C GLU A 862 -19.01 -23.80 12.07
N ILE A 863 -18.17 -23.53 11.06
CA ILE A 863 -16.91 -24.26 10.85
C ILE A 863 -16.03 -24.26 12.11
N CYS A 864 -15.88 -23.12 12.79
CA CYS A 864 -15.08 -23.06 14.02
C CYS A 864 -15.69 -23.93 15.14
N ARG A 865 -17.01 -24.05 15.21
CA ARG A 865 -17.71 -24.95 16.16
C ARG A 865 -17.52 -26.41 15.79
N TYR A 866 -17.62 -26.77 14.51
CA TYR A 866 -17.39 -28.15 14.05
C TYR A 866 -15.96 -28.60 14.32
N LEU A 867 -14.96 -27.73 14.13
CA LEU A 867 -13.58 -27.98 14.54
C LEU A 867 -13.47 -28.19 16.05
N LEU A 868 -14.05 -27.29 16.86
CA LEU A 868 -14.05 -27.40 18.32
C LEU A 868 -14.77 -28.65 18.86
N LYS A 869 -15.77 -29.18 18.14
CA LYS A 869 -16.47 -30.45 18.45
C LYS A 869 -15.71 -31.73 18.03
N THR A 870 -14.60 -31.63 17.29
CA THR A 870 -13.75 -32.82 17.04
C THR A 870 -13.03 -33.28 18.31
N PRO A 871 -12.71 -34.58 18.47
CA PRO A 871 -11.83 -35.03 19.56
C PRO A 871 -10.44 -34.34 19.51
N PRO A 872 -9.84 -33.98 20.65
CA PRO A 872 -8.50 -33.39 20.70
C PRO A 872 -7.41 -34.25 20.06
N LYS A 873 -6.47 -33.61 19.35
CA LYS A 873 -5.35 -34.27 18.64
C LYS A 873 -4.06 -33.47 18.72
N PRO A 874 -2.87 -34.08 18.56
CA PRO A 874 -1.60 -33.35 18.45
C PRO A 874 -1.58 -32.32 17.30
N GLU A 875 -2.29 -32.60 16.21
CA GLU A 875 -2.46 -31.70 15.07
C GLU A 875 -3.10 -30.35 15.43
N ASP A 876 -3.90 -30.29 16.50
CA ASP A 876 -4.58 -29.08 16.96
C ASP A 876 -3.60 -27.96 17.34
N THR A 877 -2.32 -28.27 17.61
CA THR A 877 -1.30 -27.25 17.91
C THR A 877 -0.05 -27.33 17.04
N GLN A 878 0.19 -28.45 16.37
CA GLN A 878 1.36 -28.67 15.49
C GLN A 878 1.26 -28.00 14.10
N HIS A 879 0.15 -27.35 13.78
CA HIS A 879 -0.02 -26.58 12.55
C HIS A 879 0.65 -25.21 12.61
N LYS A 880 0.85 -24.55 11.46
CA LYS A 880 1.43 -23.19 11.39
C LYS A 880 0.41 -22.04 11.31
N VAL A 881 -0.89 -22.33 11.46
CA VAL A 881 -1.96 -21.35 11.28
C VAL A 881 -1.88 -20.24 12.35
N ARG A 882 -1.53 -19.03 11.90
CA ARG A 882 -1.40 -17.79 12.69
C ARG A 882 -2.64 -16.89 12.62
N VAL A 883 -3.44 -17.04 11.57
CA VAL A 883 -4.67 -16.25 11.32
C VAL A 883 -5.79 -17.17 10.86
N MET A 884 -6.95 -17.02 11.49
CA MET A 884 -8.22 -17.58 11.02
C MET A 884 -9.08 -16.44 10.49
N PHE A 885 -9.39 -16.42 9.20
CA PHE A 885 -10.19 -15.34 8.59
C PHE A 885 -11.50 -15.84 8.00
N GLY A 886 -12.56 -15.05 8.15
CA GLY A 886 -13.90 -15.50 7.82
C GLY A 886 -14.97 -14.57 8.37
N ASN A 887 -16.12 -15.14 8.70
CA ASN A 887 -17.25 -14.40 9.27
C ASN A 887 -18.20 -15.32 10.05
N GLY A 888 -18.59 -14.92 11.27
CA GLY A 888 -19.63 -15.56 12.07
C GLY A 888 -19.15 -16.54 13.14
N VAL A 889 -18.02 -16.30 13.81
CA VAL A 889 -17.69 -17.05 15.05
C VAL A 889 -18.62 -16.62 16.18
N ARG A 890 -19.37 -17.57 16.76
CA ARG A 890 -20.22 -17.30 17.93
C ARG A 890 -19.35 -16.85 19.12
N PRO A 891 -19.67 -15.74 19.83
CA PRO A 891 -18.85 -15.25 20.94
C PRO A 891 -18.51 -16.31 22.00
N GLN A 892 -19.47 -17.19 22.28
CA GLN A 892 -19.41 -18.23 23.30
C GLN A 892 -18.32 -19.29 23.06
N ILE A 893 -17.89 -19.50 21.81
CA ILE A 893 -16.84 -20.48 21.47
C ILE A 893 -15.49 -19.83 21.18
N TRP A 894 -15.41 -18.49 21.13
CA TRP A 894 -14.26 -17.75 20.62
C TRP A 894 -12.98 -18.07 21.39
N GLU A 895 -13.02 -17.91 22.71
CA GLU A 895 -11.88 -18.12 23.61
C GLU A 895 -11.45 -19.60 23.66
N GLN A 896 -12.43 -20.52 23.70
CA GLN A 896 -12.20 -21.97 23.68
C GLN A 896 -11.53 -22.41 22.38
N PHE A 897 -11.98 -21.87 21.24
CA PHE A 897 -11.39 -22.12 19.94
C PHE A 897 -9.95 -21.59 19.87
N THR A 898 -9.70 -20.35 20.29
CA THR A 898 -8.34 -19.79 20.28
C THR A 898 -7.39 -20.55 21.19
N ALA A 899 -7.83 -20.90 22.40
CA ALA A 899 -7.00 -21.62 23.37
C ALA A 899 -6.63 -23.04 22.90
N ARG A 900 -7.57 -23.76 22.26
CA ARG A 900 -7.31 -25.11 21.74
C ARG A 900 -6.38 -25.10 20.52
N PHE A 901 -6.60 -24.21 19.57
CA PHE A 901 -5.97 -24.27 18.24
C PHE A 901 -4.73 -23.37 18.08
N ASN A 902 -3.89 -23.30 19.13
CA ASN A 902 -2.63 -22.53 19.17
C ASN A 902 -2.76 -21.01 18.94
N ASN A 903 -3.77 -20.39 19.57
CA ASN A 903 -3.97 -18.93 19.67
C ASN A 903 -3.91 -18.14 18.33
N PRO A 904 -4.64 -18.57 17.27
CA PRO A 904 -4.67 -17.86 16.01
C PRO A 904 -5.44 -16.54 16.16
N CYS A 905 -4.98 -15.49 15.47
CA CYS A 905 -5.74 -14.26 15.38
C CYS A 905 -7.00 -14.51 14.52
N ILE A 906 -8.17 -14.49 15.16
CA ILE A 906 -9.46 -14.54 14.45
C ILE A 906 -9.74 -13.14 13.88
N ALA A 907 -9.86 -13.03 12.56
CA ALA A 907 -10.13 -11.78 11.85
C ALA A 907 -11.43 -11.90 11.06
N GLU A 908 -12.48 -11.20 11.50
CA GLU A 908 -13.79 -11.23 10.84
C GLU A 908 -13.92 -10.12 9.81
N PHE A 909 -14.60 -10.40 8.68
CA PHE A 909 -15.16 -9.38 7.81
C PHE A 909 -16.69 -9.51 7.77
N TYR A 910 -17.38 -8.39 7.65
CA TYR A 910 -18.83 -8.35 7.45
C TYR A 910 -19.16 -7.59 6.16
N GLY A 911 -20.10 -8.11 5.38
CA GLY A 911 -20.64 -7.49 4.18
C GLY A 911 -21.51 -8.45 3.36
N ALA A 912 -22.46 -7.92 2.60
CA ALA A 912 -23.31 -8.70 1.69
C ALA A 912 -22.65 -8.88 0.31
N THR A 913 -22.95 -9.98 -0.39
CA THR A 913 -22.39 -10.32 -1.72
C THR A 913 -22.57 -9.21 -2.75
N GLU A 914 -23.74 -8.57 -2.77
CA GLU A 914 -24.08 -7.39 -3.59
C GLU A 914 -23.70 -6.04 -2.93
N GLY A 915 -23.55 -6.01 -1.61
CA GLY A 915 -23.59 -4.80 -0.78
C GLY A 915 -22.30 -3.99 -0.71
N ILE A 916 -22.44 -2.68 -0.46
CA ILE A 916 -21.31 -1.74 -0.30
C ILE A 916 -21.01 -1.39 1.18
N ALA A 917 -21.90 -1.73 2.10
CA ALA A 917 -21.66 -1.58 3.53
C ALA A 917 -20.78 -2.74 4.02
N ASN A 918 -19.50 -2.46 4.28
CA ASN A 918 -18.48 -3.47 4.61
C ASN A 918 -17.60 -2.97 5.78
N ILE A 919 -17.32 -3.85 6.74
CA ILE A 919 -16.48 -3.59 7.94
C ILE A 919 -15.61 -4.81 8.26
N VAL A 920 -14.62 -4.63 9.13
CA VAL A 920 -13.65 -5.66 9.50
C VAL A 920 -13.30 -5.57 10.99
N ASN A 921 -13.22 -6.71 11.66
CA ASN A 921 -12.69 -6.86 13.01
C ASN A 921 -11.31 -7.54 12.88
N TYR A 922 -10.26 -6.73 12.74
CA TYR A 922 -8.90 -7.25 12.55
C TYR A 922 -8.13 -7.39 13.87
N GLU A 923 -8.60 -6.80 14.97
CA GLU A 923 -8.00 -6.95 16.30
C GLU A 923 -8.49 -8.23 17.03
N GLY A 924 -9.46 -8.95 16.44
CA GLY A 924 -10.02 -10.17 17.01
C GLY A 924 -10.85 -9.94 18.27
N LYS A 925 -11.51 -8.77 18.39
CA LYS A 925 -12.43 -8.45 19.48
C LYS A 925 -13.59 -9.46 19.50
N PRO A 926 -13.76 -10.30 20.54
CA PRO A 926 -14.75 -11.37 20.49
C PRO A 926 -16.18 -10.85 20.26
N GLY A 927 -16.87 -11.47 19.30
CA GLY A 927 -18.26 -11.17 18.94
C GLY A 927 -18.50 -9.90 18.12
N ALA A 928 -17.49 -9.05 17.91
CA ALA A 928 -17.62 -7.91 17.00
C ALA A 928 -17.40 -8.36 15.55
N CYS A 929 -18.36 -8.07 14.66
CA CYS A 929 -18.25 -8.37 13.23
C CYS A 929 -17.43 -7.30 12.46
N GLY A 930 -17.20 -6.15 13.09
CA GLY A 930 -16.31 -5.10 12.61
C GLY A 930 -16.34 -3.86 13.51
N PHE A 931 -15.86 -2.73 13.00
CA PHE A 931 -15.99 -1.44 13.68
C PHE A 931 -16.07 -0.26 12.69
N VAL A 932 -16.48 0.90 13.20
CA VAL A 932 -16.37 2.20 12.55
C VAL A 932 -15.60 3.14 13.48
N PRO A 933 -14.63 3.94 12.99
CA PRO A 933 -13.94 4.94 13.80
C PRO A 933 -14.92 5.88 14.52
N ALA A 934 -14.98 5.83 15.84
CA ALA A 934 -15.98 6.57 16.63
C ALA A 934 -15.84 8.09 16.45
N VAL A 935 -14.60 8.58 16.35
CA VAL A 935 -14.25 10.00 16.22
C VAL A 935 -14.09 10.42 14.76
N LEU A 936 -13.54 9.55 13.91
CA LEU A 936 -13.32 9.82 12.47
C LEU A 936 -14.43 9.20 11.59
N ARG A 937 -15.69 9.25 12.06
CA ARG A 937 -16.85 8.56 11.49
C ARG A 937 -17.12 8.90 10.01
N PHE A 938 -16.63 10.03 9.50
CA PHE A 938 -16.71 10.42 8.09
C PHE A 938 -15.81 9.60 7.14
N VAL A 939 -14.83 8.84 7.66
CA VAL A 939 -13.89 8.04 6.85
C VAL A 939 -14.56 6.80 6.25
N LEU A 940 -15.49 6.18 6.98
CA LEU A 940 -16.31 5.05 6.53
C LEU A 940 -17.78 5.48 6.51
N PRO A 941 -18.36 5.80 5.34
CA PRO A 941 -19.73 6.33 5.22
C PRO A 941 -20.79 5.23 5.32
N VAL A 942 -20.78 4.53 6.45
CA VAL A 942 -21.71 3.47 6.85
C VAL A 942 -22.32 3.80 8.21
N TYR A 943 -23.59 3.48 8.40
CA TYR A 943 -24.42 3.95 9.51
C TYR A 943 -25.37 2.86 9.98
N LEU A 944 -25.88 3.03 11.21
CA LEU A 944 -27.06 2.31 11.70
C LEU A 944 -28.25 3.26 11.60
N VAL A 945 -29.29 2.87 10.87
CA VAL A 945 -30.56 3.59 10.78
C VAL A 945 -31.58 2.92 11.69
N LYS A 946 -32.33 3.71 12.47
CA LYS A 946 -33.47 3.19 13.22
C LYS A 946 -34.53 2.73 12.23
N VAL A 947 -34.88 1.45 12.30
CA VAL A 947 -35.97 0.84 11.52
C VAL A 947 -37.02 0.30 12.46
N ASP A 948 -38.26 0.26 11.99
CA ASP A 948 -39.33 -0.46 12.65
C ASP A 948 -39.07 -1.98 12.61
N ALA A 949 -39.39 -2.66 13.71
CA ALA A 949 -39.00 -4.06 13.95
C ALA A 949 -39.85 -5.07 13.16
N GLU A 950 -41.04 -4.67 12.71
CA GLU A 950 -42.02 -5.54 12.04
C GLU A 950 -42.07 -5.27 10.53
N THR A 951 -42.07 -4.00 10.12
CA THR A 951 -42.12 -3.57 8.71
C THR A 951 -40.74 -3.42 8.05
N GLY A 952 -39.69 -3.12 8.82
CA GLY A 952 -38.34 -2.87 8.28
C GLY A 952 -38.17 -1.52 7.54
N GLU A 953 -39.14 -0.60 7.67
CA GLU A 953 -39.04 0.76 7.16
C GLU A 953 -38.31 1.68 8.16
N PRO A 954 -37.61 2.73 7.70
CA PRO A 954 -36.84 3.60 8.58
C PRO A 954 -37.73 4.59 9.34
N TYR A 955 -37.42 4.81 10.61
CA TYR A 955 -37.91 6.00 11.30
C TYR A 955 -37.26 7.25 10.69
N ARG A 956 -38.09 8.28 10.47
CA ARG A 956 -37.68 9.54 9.86
C ARG A 956 -37.94 10.73 10.77
N ASP A 957 -37.12 11.77 10.63
CA ASP A 957 -37.27 13.05 11.32
C ASP A 957 -38.31 13.97 10.64
N GLU A 958 -38.50 15.16 11.20
CA GLU A 958 -39.37 16.22 10.65
C GLU A 958 -38.98 16.68 9.23
N ASN A 959 -37.71 16.51 8.85
CA ASN A 959 -37.19 16.79 7.50
C ASN A 959 -37.40 15.60 6.54
N GLY A 960 -37.95 14.48 7.02
CA GLY A 960 -38.10 13.23 6.27
C GLY A 960 -36.77 12.57 5.93
N LEU A 961 -35.74 12.72 6.76
CA LEU A 961 -34.42 12.07 6.72
C LEU A 961 -34.38 10.89 7.71
N CYS A 962 -33.49 9.92 7.50
CA CYS A 962 -33.44 8.72 8.35
C CYS A 962 -32.79 8.99 9.72
N ILE A 963 -33.44 8.55 10.81
CA ILE A 963 -32.91 8.71 12.16
C ILE A 963 -31.75 7.73 12.39
N ILE A 964 -30.59 8.24 12.79
CA ILE A 964 -29.37 7.47 13.02
C ILE A 964 -29.27 6.99 14.47
N CYS A 965 -28.86 5.74 14.67
CA CYS A 965 -28.71 5.15 16.00
C CYS A 965 -27.51 5.71 16.77
N LYS A 966 -27.72 5.95 18.07
CA LYS A 966 -26.70 6.17 19.09
C LYS A 966 -26.02 4.84 19.48
N PRO A 967 -24.88 4.87 20.19
CA PRO A 967 -24.33 3.66 20.80
C PRO A 967 -25.37 2.92 21.66
N GLY A 968 -25.32 1.59 21.67
CA GLY A 968 -26.29 0.71 22.34
C GLY A 968 -27.60 0.49 21.60
N GLU A 969 -28.05 1.44 20.76
CA GLU A 969 -29.31 1.31 20.01
C GLU A 969 -29.16 0.37 18.80
N PRO A 970 -30.10 -0.57 18.57
CA PRO A 970 -30.12 -1.40 17.36
C PRO A 970 -30.57 -0.58 16.14
N GLY A 971 -30.08 -0.96 14.95
CA GLY A 971 -30.55 -0.40 13.68
C GLY A 971 -30.11 -1.22 12.47
N GLU A 972 -30.74 -0.98 11.33
CA GLU A 972 -30.32 -1.58 10.07
C GLU A 972 -29.00 -0.95 9.61
N PHE A 973 -28.05 -1.80 9.21
CA PHE A 973 -26.75 -1.35 8.75
C PHE A 973 -26.78 -0.91 7.27
N VAL A 974 -26.54 0.38 7.03
CA VAL A 974 -26.62 0.98 5.68
C VAL A 974 -25.29 1.58 5.25
N GLY A 975 -25.04 1.61 3.94
CA GLY A 975 -23.84 2.24 3.36
C GLY A 975 -24.19 3.22 2.25
N LEU A 976 -23.70 4.47 2.32
CA LEU A 976 -24.07 5.52 1.35
C LEU A 976 -23.52 5.22 -0.05
N ILE A 977 -24.42 5.06 -1.02
CA ILE A 977 -24.11 4.80 -2.42
C ILE A 977 -23.41 6.02 -3.04
N LYS A 978 -22.43 5.77 -3.91
CA LYS A 978 -21.79 6.81 -4.72
C LYS A 978 -21.41 6.22 -6.09
N LYS A 979 -22.14 6.63 -7.12
CA LYS A 979 -21.88 6.23 -8.51
C LYS A 979 -20.44 6.52 -8.92
N ASN A 980 -19.84 5.63 -9.72
CA ASN A 980 -18.46 5.68 -10.22
C ASN A 980 -17.33 5.55 -9.16
N ASP A 981 -17.66 5.38 -7.88
CA ASP A 981 -16.69 5.16 -6.79
C ASP A 981 -16.60 3.66 -6.48
N ALA A 982 -15.49 3.00 -6.84
CA ALA A 982 -15.43 1.53 -6.87
C ALA A 982 -15.63 0.81 -5.52
N ALA A 983 -15.50 1.51 -4.38
CA ALA A 983 -15.81 0.97 -3.06
C ALA A 983 -17.28 1.21 -2.65
N ARG A 984 -18.02 2.06 -3.36
CA ARG A 984 -19.35 2.59 -2.99
C ARG A 984 -20.39 2.58 -4.12
N ASP A 985 -20.04 2.10 -5.31
CA ASP A 985 -20.96 1.97 -6.44
C ASP A 985 -21.75 0.66 -6.30
N PHE A 986 -23.08 0.77 -6.19
CA PHE A 986 -23.96 -0.36 -5.93
C PHE A 986 -24.57 -0.89 -7.23
N HIS A 987 -24.15 -2.09 -7.62
CA HIS A 987 -24.53 -2.71 -8.89
C HIS A 987 -25.75 -3.63 -8.78
N GLY A 988 -26.09 -4.08 -7.56
CA GLY A 988 -27.24 -4.94 -7.29
C GLY A 988 -27.18 -6.30 -7.99
N TYR A 989 -28.34 -6.69 -8.52
CA TYR A 989 -28.61 -7.98 -9.15
C TYR A 989 -28.91 -7.83 -10.64
N ALA A 990 -28.89 -8.93 -11.39
CA ALA A 990 -29.43 -8.99 -12.75
C ALA A 990 -30.90 -8.54 -12.80
N ASP A 991 -31.71 -8.90 -11.79
CA ASP A 991 -33.03 -8.33 -11.59
C ASP A 991 -32.96 -6.89 -11.04
N LYS A 992 -33.45 -5.95 -11.85
CA LYS A 992 -33.59 -4.53 -11.50
C LYS A 992 -34.60 -4.32 -10.35
N LYS A 993 -35.66 -5.14 -10.21
CA LYS A 993 -36.65 -5.02 -9.13
C LYS A 993 -36.04 -5.39 -7.78
N ALA A 994 -35.33 -6.51 -7.69
CA ALA A 994 -34.54 -6.88 -6.51
C ALA A 994 -33.48 -5.82 -6.16
N THR A 995 -32.90 -5.16 -7.17
CA THR A 995 -31.93 -4.07 -6.97
C THR A 995 -32.57 -2.83 -6.34
N GLN A 996 -33.74 -2.38 -6.81
CA GLN A 996 -34.43 -1.22 -6.21
C GLN A 996 -34.86 -1.48 -4.77
N LYS A 997 -35.29 -2.71 -4.43
CA LYS A 997 -35.61 -3.11 -3.04
C LYS A 997 -34.41 -3.06 -2.07
N LYS A 998 -33.20 -2.83 -2.56
CA LYS A 998 -31.96 -2.68 -1.77
C LYS A 998 -31.48 -1.23 -1.65
N ILE A 999 -32.21 -0.26 -2.21
CA ILE A 999 -31.86 1.17 -2.19
C ILE A 999 -32.78 1.92 -1.23
N LEU A 1000 -32.18 2.66 -0.31
CA LEU A 1000 -32.84 3.63 0.56
C LEU A 1000 -32.55 5.04 0.05
N ASN A 1001 -33.55 5.93 0.09
CA ASN A 1001 -33.43 7.34 -0.34
C ASN A 1001 -33.58 8.28 0.87
N ASP A 1002 -33.04 9.50 0.76
CA ASP A 1002 -33.12 10.56 1.77
C ASP A 1002 -32.63 10.07 3.16
N VAL A 1003 -31.35 9.72 3.26
CA VAL A 1003 -30.78 9.07 4.44
C VAL A 1003 -30.15 10.08 5.39
N LEU A 1004 -29.11 10.80 4.96
CA LEU A 1004 -28.51 11.89 5.76
C LEU A 1004 -28.85 13.29 5.23
N LYS A 1005 -29.30 13.38 3.98
CA LYS A 1005 -29.77 14.61 3.34
C LYS A 1005 -30.65 14.28 2.14
N LYS A 1006 -31.45 15.25 1.71
CA LYS A 1006 -32.32 15.09 0.53
C LYS A 1006 -31.51 14.76 -0.73
N GLY A 1007 -31.97 13.77 -1.47
CA GLY A 1007 -31.34 13.29 -2.70
C GLY A 1007 -30.08 12.43 -2.53
N ASP A 1008 -29.70 12.04 -1.31
CA ASP A 1008 -28.72 10.96 -1.12
C ASP A 1008 -29.39 9.57 -1.12
N THR A 1009 -28.57 8.52 -1.27
CA THR A 1009 -29.04 7.13 -1.35
C THR A 1009 -28.08 6.19 -0.62
N ALA A 1010 -28.61 5.12 -0.04
CA ALA A 1010 -27.84 4.09 0.66
C ALA A 1010 -28.25 2.67 0.24
N PHE A 1011 -27.35 1.72 0.43
CA PHE A 1011 -27.62 0.29 0.35
C PHE A 1011 -28.18 -0.21 1.69
N LYS A 1012 -29.33 -0.92 1.65
CA LYS A 1012 -29.98 -1.62 2.78
C LYS A 1012 -29.35 -3.01 2.99
N SER A 1013 -28.69 -3.30 4.12
CA SER A 1013 -28.18 -4.66 4.38
C SER A 1013 -29.31 -5.68 4.57
N GLY A 1014 -30.41 -5.30 5.23
CA GLY A 1014 -31.38 -6.23 5.82
C GLY A 1014 -30.89 -6.95 7.09
N ASP A 1015 -29.76 -6.54 7.66
CA ASP A 1015 -29.20 -7.05 8.92
C ASP A 1015 -29.21 -5.93 9.98
N ILE A 1016 -29.67 -6.26 11.20
CA ILE A 1016 -29.74 -5.38 12.37
C ILE A 1016 -28.47 -5.55 13.21
N LEU A 1017 -27.75 -4.45 13.42
CA LEU A 1017 -26.52 -4.38 14.19
C LEU A 1017 -26.67 -3.39 15.36
N VAL A 1018 -25.85 -3.56 16.40
CA VAL A 1018 -25.66 -2.60 17.51
C VAL A 1018 -24.22 -2.13 17.52
N MET A 1019 -23.99 -0.84 17.78
CA MET A 1019 -22.65 -0.25 17.92
C MET A 1019 -22.35 0.07 19.38
N ASP A 1020 -21.15 -0.23 19.89
CA ASP A 1020 -20.69 0.24 21.21
C ASP A 1020 -20.07 1.65 21.15
N GLU A 1021 -19.75 2.24 22.31
CA GLU A 1021 -19.17 3.58 22.40
C GLU A 1021 -17.75 3.67 21.80
N LEU A 1022 -17.05 2.54 21.66
CA LEU A 1022 -15.76 2.46 20.99
C LEU A 1022 -15.92 2.28 19.46
N GLY A 1023 -17.15 2.21 18.95
CA GLY A 1023 -17.47 2.03 17.55
C GLY A 1023 -17.39 0.59 17.04
N TYR A 1024 -17.21 -0.42 17.92
CA TYR A 1024 -17.32 -1.82 17.51
C TYR A 1024 -18.77 -2.16 17.20
N LEU A 1025 -18.97 -3.00 16.18
CA LEU A 1025 -20.28 -3.36 15.64
C LEU A 1025 -20.55 -4.85 15.84
N TYR A 1026 -21.70 -5.14 16.45
CA TYR A 1026 -22.14 -6.48 16.83
C TYR A 1026 -23.41 -6.81 16.06
N PHE A 1027 -23.42 -7.94 15.35
CA PHE A 1027 -24.62 -8.46 14.69
C PHE A 1027 -25.65 -8.86 15.75
N ARG A 1028 -26.92 -8.47 15.59
CA ARG A 1028 -28.01 -8.88 16.47
C ARG A 1028 -28.96 -9.84 15.80
N ASP A 1029 -29.56 -9.45 14.68
CA ASP A 1029 -30.50 -10.30 13.94
C ASP A 1029 -30.68 -9.77 12.50
N ARG A 1030 -31.67 -10.27 11.75
CA ARG A 1030 -32.05 -9.72 10.43
C ARG A 1030 -33.38 -8.99 10.49
N THR A 1031 -33.58 -8.04 9.57
CA THR A 1031 -34.85 -7.32 9.44
C THR A 1031 -35.96 -8.31 9.05
N GLY A 1032 -36.90 -8.55 9.97
CA GLY A 1032 -37.97 -9.56 9.82
C GLY A 1032 -37.61 -10.98 10.29
N ASP A 1033 -36.41 -11.22 10.81
CA ASP A 1033 -36.08 -12.44 11.57
C ASP A 1033 -36.38 -12.27 13.08
N THR A 1034 -36.36 -11.03 13.58
CA THR A 1034 -36.94 -10.61 14.87
C THR A 1034 -38.46 -10.82 14.89
N PHE A 1035 -39.02 -11.08 16.07
CA PHE A 1035 -40.48 -11.18 16.25
C PHE A 1035 -40.93 -10.43 17.51
N ARG A 1036 -42.18 -9.99 17.53
CA ARG A 1036 -42.76 -9.23 18.65
C ARG A 1036 -43.81 -10.10 19.35
N TRP A 1037 -43.77 -10.20 20.68
CA TRP A 1037 -44.70 -11.00 21.48
C TRP A 1037 -45.25 -10.18 22.64
N ARG A 1038 -46.58 -10.05 22.73
CA ARG A 1038 -47.27 -9.29 23.79
C ARG A 1038 -46.67 -7.88 23.99
N GLY A 1039 -46.41 -7.20 22.87
CA GLY A 1039 -45.82 -5.85 22.83
C GLY A 1039 -44.27 -5.79 22.86
N GLU A 1040 -43.58 -6.84 23.31
CA GLU A 1040 -42.12 -6.87 23.50
C GLU A 1040 -41.37 -7.41 22.27
N ASN A 1041 -40.18 -6.86 21.97
CA ASN A 1041 -39.36 -7.28 20.83
C ASN A 1041 -38.37 -8.39 21.22
N VAL A 1042 -38.41 -9.51 20.50
CA VAL A 1042 -37.57 -10.69 20.75
C VAL A 1042 -36.58 -10.90 19.60
N SER A 1043 -35.29 -10.90 19.94
CA SER A 1043 -34.20 -11.27 19.04
C SER A 1043 -34.15 -12.80 18.89
N SER A 1044 -34.37 -13.30 17.68
CA SER A 1044 -34.39 -14.73 17.40
C SER A 1044 -33.00 -15.35 17.57
N THR A 1045 -31.96 -14.64 17.14
CA THR A 1045 -30.55 -15.09 17.27
C THR A 1045 -30.09 -15.11 18.74
N GLU A 1046 -30.59 -14.20 19.59
CA GLU A 1046 -30.22 -14.14 21.01
C GLU A 1046 -30.86 -15.28 21.81
N VAL A 1047 -32.14 -15.53 21.58
CA VAL A 1047 -32.84 -16.69 22.16
C VAL A 1047 -32.26 -18.00 21.61
N GLU A 1048 -31.89 -18.10 20.32
CA GLU A 1048 -31.19 -19.28 19.76
C GLU A 1048 -29.86 -19.54 20.48
N GLY A 1049 -29.06 -18.51 20.74
CA GLY A 1049 -27.79 -18.64 21.46
C GLY A 1049 -27.94 -19.15 22.89
N ILE A 1050 -29.02 -18.73 23.58
CA ILE A 1050 -29.32 -19.18 24.95
C ILE A 1050 -29.94 -20.59 24.93
N VAL A 1051 -30.88 -20.87 24.03
CA VAL A 1051 -31.46 -22.20 23.80
C VAL A 1051 -30.38 -23.23 23.50
N SER A 1052 -29.47 -22.93 22.56
CA SER A 1052 -28.36 -23.83 22.23
C SER A 1052 -27.46 -24.08 23.45
N LYS A 1053 -27.09 -23.04 24.21
CA LYS A 1053 -26.27 -23.18 25.43
C LYS A 1053 -26.95 -24.07 26.48
N VAL A 1054 -28.24 -23.84 26.76
CA VAL A 1054 -29.00 -24.61 27.77
C VAL A 1054 -29.24 -26.05 27.31
N ALA A 1055 -29.48 -26.27 26.01
CA ALA A 1055 -29.55 -27.60 25.40
C ALA A 1055 -28.16 -28.23 25.14
N GLY A 1056 -27.17 -28.03 26.01
CA GLY A 1056 -25.85 -28.70 25.91
C GLY A 1056 -25.01 -28.35 24.67
N ASN A 1057 -25.25 -27.21 24.01
CA ASN A 1057 -24.68 -26.83 22.72
C ASN A 1057 -25.15 -27.70 21.53
N LYS A 1058 -26.38 -28.24 21.62
CA LYS A 1058 -27.14 -28.78 20.48
C LYS A 1058 -27.48 -27.68 19.47
N ASP A 1059 -27.73 -28.06 18.22
CA ASP A 1059 -28.03 -27.12 17.14
C ASP A 1059 -29.49 -26.68 17.28
N ALA A 1060 -29.77 -25.38 17.20
CA ALA A 1060 -31.11 -24.85 17.36
C ALA A 1060 -31.40 -23.75 16.33
N VAL A 1061 -32.68 -23.49 16.08
CA VAL A 1061 -33.20 -22.30 15.38
C VAL A 1061 -34.40 -21.79 16.16
N VAL A 1062 -34.42 -20.50 16.47
CA VAL A 1062 -35.58 -19.85 17.09
C VAL A 1062 -36.28 -18.94 16.09
N TYR A 1063 -37.61 -18.93 16.11
CA TYR A 1063 -38.45 -18.14 15.21
C TYR A 1063 -39.79 -17.78 15.86
N GLY A 1064 -40.36 -16.66 15.44
CA GLY A 1064 -41.73 -16.30 15.82
C GLY A 1064 -42.76 -17.10 15.03
N VAL A 1065 -43.80 -17.58 15.71
CA VAL A 1065 -44.98 -18.24 15.14
C VAL A 1065 -46.25 -17.52 15.60
N GLU A 1066 -47.22 -17.34 14.70
CA GLU A 1066 -48.52 -16.77 15.04
C GLU A 1066 -49.32 -17.73 15.93
N VAL A 1067 -50.14 -17.19 16.83
CA VAL A 1067 -51.04 -17.92 17.73
C VAL A 1067 -52.41 -17.21 17.71
N PRO A 1068 -53.53 -17.92 17.46
CA PRO A 1068 -54.86 -17.30 17.50
C PRO A 1068 -55.15 -16.60 18.84
N GLY A 1069 -55.91 -15.51 18.81
CA GLY A 1069 -56.26 -14.69 19.98
C GLY A 1069 -55.12 -13.85 20.59
N ALA A 1070 -53.85 -14.03 20.20
CA ALA A 1070 -52.71 -13.38 20.86
C ALA A 1070 -52.07 -12.25 20.04
N GLU A 1071 -51.60 -11.20 20.72
CA GLU A 1071 -50.91 -10.07 20.07
C GLU A 1071 -49.46 -10.43 19.71
N GLY A 1072 -49.20 -10.51 18.39
CA GLY A 1072 -47.88 -10.75 17.82
C GLY A 1072 -47.61 -12.22 17.51
N ARG A 1073 -46.37 -12.65 17.72
CA ARG A 1073 -45.88 -14.00 17.42
C ARG A 1073 -45.15 -14.59 18.62
N ALA A 1074 -45.55 -15.77 19.07
CA ALA A 1074 -44.90 -16.49 20.15
C ALA A 1074 -43.54 -17.05 19.70
N GLY A 1075 -42.59 -17.21 20.62
CA GLY A 1075 -41.32 -17.86 20.32
C GLY A 1075 -41.49 -19.36 20.12
N MET A 1076 -40.86 -19.92 19.09
CA MET A 1076 -40.73 -21.35 18.86
C MET A 1076 -39.26 -21.72 18.63
N ALA A 1077 -38.80 -22.81 19.26
CA ALA A 1077 -37.44 -23.33 19.11
C ALA A 1077 -37.48 -24.71 18.43
N ALA A 1078 -36.84 -24.84 17.27
CA ALA A 1078 -36.50 -26.15 16.72
C ALA A 1078 -35.09 -26.53 17.21
N ILE A 1079 -34.96 -27.66 17.90
CA ILE A 1079 -33.71 -28.15 18.50
C ILE A 1079 -33.38 -29.50 17.88
N VAL A 1080 -32.17 -29.68 17.37
CA VAL A 1080 -31.66 -30.93 16.80
C VAL A 1080 -31.21 -31.85 17.94
N ASP A 1081 -31.84 -33.01 18.07
CA ASP A 1081 -31.50 -33.99 19.09
C ASP A 1081 -31.88 -35.43 18.68
N PRO A 1082 -31.17 -36.03 17.70
CA PRO A 1082 -31.50 -37.35 17.16
C PRO A 1082 -31.38 -38.50 18.18
N ASN A 1083 -30.74 -38.26 19.32
CA ASN A 1083 -30.55 -39.23 20.40
C ASN A 1083 -31.56 -39.06 21.55
N GLU A 1084 -32.43 -38.05 21.49
CA GLU A 1084 -33.39 -37.67 22.55
C GLU A 1084 -32.76 -37.41 23.94
N GLU A 1085 -31.52 -36.89 23.96
CA GLU A 1085 -30.75 -36.58 25.17
C GLU A 1085 -31.17 -35.24 25.86
N LEU A 1086 -32.32 -34.65 25.53
CA LEU A 1086 -32.74 -33.33 26.04
C LEU A 1086 -33.68 -33.48 27.25
N ASP A 1087 -33.13 -33.30 28.45
CA ASP A 1087 -33.94 -33.13 29.66
C ASP A 1087 -34.74 -31.82 29.57
N LEU A 1088 -36.05 -31.94 29.37
CA LEU A 1088 -36.97 -30.81 29.24
C LEU A 1088 -37.21 -30.05 30.54
N GLU A 1089 -36.94 -30.66 31.70
CA GLU A 1089 -37.15 -30.06 33.02
C GLU A 1089 -35.92 -29.24 33.45
N GLU A 1090 -34.70 -29.76 33.24
CA GLU A 1090 -33.49 -28.94 33.33
C GLU A 1090 -33.50 -27.83 32.27
N PHE A 1091 -33.91 -28.13 31.03
CA PHE A 1091 -34.00 -27.13 29.96
C PHE A 1091 -34.99 -26.00 30.31
N ALA A 1092 -36.18 -26.31 30.83
CA ALA A 1092 -37.13 -25.30 31.31
C ALA A 1092 -36.55 -24.43 32.44
N GLN A 1093 -35.82 -25.03 33.39
CA GLN A 1093 -35.15 -24.30 34.46
C GLN A 1093 -33.99 -23.44 33.96
N GLY A 1094 -33.19 -23.93 33.00
CA GLY A 1094 -32.08 -23.19 32.42
C GLY A 1094 -32.55 -21.99 31.61
N LEU A 1095 -33.63 -22.14 30.83
CA LEU A 1095 -34.28 -21.02 30.14
C LEU A 1095 -34.92 -20.03 31.12
N SER A 1096 -35.58 -20.49 32.20
CA SER A 1096 -36.23 -19.58 33.15
C SER A 1096 -35.23 -18.73 33.94
N LYS A 1097 -34.03 -19.25 34.20
CA LYS A 1097 -32.87 -18.52 34.76
C LYS A 1097 -32.19 -17.58 33.74
N SER A 1098 -32.34 -17.82 32.44
CA SER A 1098 -31.56 -17.14 31.39
C SER A 1098 -32.36 -16.18 30.48
N LEU A 1099 -33.70 -16.25 30.48
CA LEU A 1099 -34.57 -15.45 29.62
C LEU A 1099 -35.73 -14.80 30.40
N PRO A 1100 -36.12 -13.55 30.07
CA PRO A 1100 -37.38 -12.97 30.53
C PRO A 1100 -38.57 -13.72 29.93
N VAL A 1101 -39.72 -13.66 30.60
CA VAL A 1101 -40.91 -14.50 30.28
C VAL A 1101 -41.34 -14.38 28.82
N TYR A 1102 -41.34 -13.16 28.25
CA TYR A 1102 -41.75 -12.91 26.86
C TYR A 1102 -40.78 -13.47 25.80
N ALA A 1103 -39.52 -13.75 26.15
CA ALA A 1103 -38.50 -14.22 25.21
C ALA A 1103 -38.29 -15.74 25.26
N ARG A 1104 -38.94 -16.44 26.21
CA ARG A 1104 -38.89 -17.91 26.30
C ARG A 1104 -39.68 -18.52 25.12
N PRO A 1105 -39.15 -19.54 24.43
CA PRO A 1105 -39.94 -20.31 23.48
C PRO A 1105 -41.19 -20.88 24.17
N LEU A 1106 -42.36 -20.57 23.64
CA LEU A 1106 -43.63 -21.15 24.04
C LEU A 1106 -43.81 -22.57 23.47
N PHE A 1107 -43.14 -22.83 22.35
CA PHE A 1107 -43.15 -24.11 21.64
C PHE A 1107 -41.72 -24.65 21.42
N ILE A 1108 -41.53 -25.96 21.55
CA ILE A 1108 -40.32 -26.67 21.11
C ILE A 1108 -40.70 -27.68 20.01
N ARG A 1109 -39.81 -27.87 19.04
CA ARG A 1109 -39.79 -29.01 18.12
C ARG A 1109 -38.44 -29.71 18.22
N VAL A 1110 -38.43 -31.02 18.51
CA VAL A 1110 -37.20 -31.81 18.59
C VAL A 1110 -36.97 -32.53 17.26
N LEU A 1111 -36.00 -32.04 16.48
CA LEU A 1111 -35.69 -32.51 15.14
C LEU A 1111 -34.81 -33.76 15.16
N SER A 1112 -35.24 -34.75 14.36
CA SER A 1112 -34.52 -36.01 14.11
C SER A 1112 -33.43 -35.89 13.04
N GLU A 1113 -33.56 -34.97 12.07
CA GLU A 1113 -32.59 -34.77 10.98
C GLU A 1113 -32.16 -33.30 10.81
N ILE A 1114 -30.99 -33.08 10.17
CA ILE A 1114 -30.36 -31.77 9.99
C ILE A 1114 -30.47 -31.32 8.52
N ASP A 1115 -31.50 -30.53 8.20
CA ASP A 1115 -31.66 -29.98 6.85
C ASP A 1115 -30.94 -28.62 6.68
N VAL A 1116 -29.65 -28.69 6.30
CA VAL A 1116 -28.75 -27.52 6.16
C VAL A 1116 -28.52 -27.09 4.71
N THR A 1117 -28.35 -25.78 4.54
CA THR A 1117 -27.86 -25.14 3.31
C THR A 1117 -26.38 -25.45 3.05
N GLY A 1118 -25.93 -25.26 1.80
CA GLY A 1118 -24.53 -25.43 1.38
C GLY A 1118 -23.48 -24.50 2.02
N THR A 1119 -23.89 -23.67 3.00
CA THR A 1119 -22.99 -22.91 3.91
C THR A 1119 -23.26 -23.25 5.38
N PHE A 1120 -23.76 -24.46 5.67
CA PHE A 1120 -24.00 -25.02 7.00
C PHE A 1120 -24.94 -24.17 7.89
N LYS A 1121 -26.07 -23.70 7.33
CA LYS A 1121 -27.16 -23.04 8.09
C LYS A 1121 -28.49 -23.76 7.88
N LEU A 1122 -29.27 -23.95 8.95
CA LEU A 1122 -30.60 -24.60 8.94
C LEU A 1122 -31.67 -23.76 8.21
N LYS A 1123 -32.69 -24.41 7.63
CA LYS A 1123 -33.72 -23.78 6.77
C LYS A 1123 -34.92 -23.18 7.53
N LYS A 1124 -34.69 -22.07 8.27
CA LYS A 1124 -35.69 -21.34 9.11
C LYS A 1124 -37.07 -21.11 8.45
N LEU A 1125 -37.11 -20.77 7.15
CA LEU A 1125 -38.36 -20.42 6.42
C LEU A 1125 -39.36 -21.58 6.22
N ALA A 1126 -38.92 -22.86 6.28
CA ALA A 1126 -39.83 -24.00 6.21
C ALA A 1126 -40.51 -24.21 7.57
N LEU A 1127 -39.69 -24.30 8.62
CA LEU A 1127 -40.10 -24.43 10.02
C LEU A 1127 -41.09 -23.33 10.44
N GLN A 1128 -40.87 -22.08 10.02
CA GLN A 1128 -41.79 -20.95 10.25
C GLN A 1128 -43.19 -21.17 9.64
N LYS A 1129 -43.30 -21.79 8.47
CA LYS A 1129 -44.59 -22.04 7.80
C LYS A 1129 -45.35 -23.20 8.42
N GLU A 1130 -44.64 -24.21 8.90
CA GLU A 1130 -45.23 -25.38 9.57
C GLU A 1130 -45.78 -25.03 10.97
N ARG A 1131 -45.36 -23.88 11.54
CA ARG A 1131 -45.72 -23.41 12.89
C ARG A 1131 -45.53 -24.56 13.90
N PHE A 1132 -46.52 -24.80 14.75
CA PHE A 1132 -46.55 -25.87 15.75
C PHE A 1132 -47.63 -26.92 15.40
N ASN A 1133 -47.94 -27.14 14.11
CA ASN A 1133 -49.07 -27.97 13.69
C ASN A 1133 -48.72 -29.48 13.65
N PRO A 1134 -49.25 -30.32 14.58
CA PRO A 1134 -48.96 -31.76 14.64
C PRO A 1134 -49.60 -32.57 13.50
N ASN A 1135 -50.44 -31.97 12.66
CA ASN A 1135 -51.01 -32.61 11.46
C ASN A 1135 -50.04 -32.59 10.27
N ILE A 1136 -48.97 -31.78 10.35
CA ILE A 1136 -47.95 -31.60 9.30
C ILE A 1136 -46.59 -32.09 9.81
N ILE A 1137 -46.28 -31.79 11.07
CA ILE A 1137 -44.99 -32.07 11.70
C ILE A 1137 -44.97 -33.50 12.25
N LYS A 1138 -43.94 -34.27 11.89
CA LYS A 1138 -43.69 -35.63 12.40
C LYS A 1138 -42.74 -35.69 13.59
N ASP A 1139 -41.97 -34.61 13.80
CA ASP A 1139 -41.05 -34.43 14.93
C ASP A 1139 -41.83 -34.24 16.25
N LYS A 1140 -41.21 -34.55 17.39
CA LYS A 1140 -41.82 -34.33 18.70
C LYS A 1140 -42.03 -32.83 18.95
N LEU A 1141 -43.25 -32.46 19.32
CA LEU A 1141 -43.66 -31.08 19.62
C LEU A 1141 -44.03 -30.93 21.09
N TYR A 1142 -43.59 -29.84 21.70
CA TYR A 1142 -43.87 -29.51 23.09
C TYR A 1142 -44.36 -28.07 23.24
N PHE A 1143 -45.13 -27.84 24.30
CA PHE A 1143 -45.72 -26.56 24.68
C PHE A 1143 -45.33 -26.22 26.13
N LEU A 1144 -44.98 -24.96 26.40
CA LEU A 1144 -44.67 -24.49 27.75
C LEU A 1144 -45.94 -24.18 28.55
N ASP A 1145 -46.35 -25.09 29.44
CA ASP A 1145 -47.38 -24.78 30.42
C ASP A 1145 -46.80 -23.78 31.43
N THR A 1146 -47.30 -22.54 31.40
CA THR A 1146 -46.82 -21.45 32.26
C THR A 1146 -47.30 -21.54 33.71
N LYS A 1147 -48.29 -22.38 34.02
CA LYS A 1147 -48.77 -22.64 35.39
C LYS A 1147 -47.89 -23.70 36.06
N LEU A 1148 -47.52 -24.75 35.31
CA LEU A 1148 -46.61 -25.80 35.75
C LEU A 1148 -45.13 -25.42 35.62
N SER A 1149 -44.82 -24.42 34.78
CA SER A 1149 -43.45 -24.01 34.40
C SER A 1149 -42.62 -25.14 33.77
N LYS A 1150 -43.28 -26.03 33.01
CA LYS A 1150 -42.67 -27.19 32.34
C LYS A 1150 -43.15 -27.29 30.89
N TYR A 1151 -42.34 -27.91 30.04
CA TYR A 1151 -42.78 -28.31 28.70
C TYR A 1151 -43.59 -29.61 28.79
N VAL A 1152 -44.72 -29.65 28.10
CA VAL A 1152 -45.62 -30.81 27.98
C VAL A 1152 -45.84 -31.16 26.51
N ASP A 1153 -46.20 -32.41 26.20
CA ASP A 1153 -46.46 -32.85 24.82
C ASP A 1153 -47.58 -32.02 24.17
N LEU A 1154 -47.32 -31.50 22.97
CA LEU A 1154 -48.32 -30.78 22.18
C LEU A 1154 -49.24 -31.78 21.45
N THR A 1155 -50.13 -32.39 22.22
CA THR A 1155 -51.13 -33.32 21.70
C THR A 1155 -52.12 -32.64 20.75
N GLN A 1156 -52.78 -33.42 19.89
CA GLN A 1156 -53.83 -32.92 18.99
C GLN A 1156 -54.96 -32.17 19.73
N GLU A 1157 -55.29 -32.61 20.96
CA GLU A 1157 -56.30 -31.95 21.80
C GLU A 1157 -55.79 -30.60 22.34
N LEU A 1158 -54.52 -30.53 22.77
CA LEU A 1158 -53.91 -29.27 23.23
C LEU A 1158 -53.74 -28.28 22.07
N TYR A 1159 -53.33 -28.76 20.89
CA TYR A 1159 -53.30 -27.98 19.65
C TYR A 1159 -54.68 -27.37 19.31
N GLN A 1160 -55.74 -28.18 19.38
CA GLN A 1160 -57.11 -27.69 19.17
C GLN A 1160 -57.58 -26.69 20.25
N LYS A 1161 -57.15 -26.84 21.51
CA LYS A 1161 -57.42 -25.85 22.57
C LYS A 1161 -56.68 -24.52 22.33
N ILE A 1162 -55.47 -24.56 21.78
CA ILE A 1162 -54.69 -23.37 21.43
C ILE A 1162 -55.31 -22.65 20.23
N GLU A 1163 -55.60 -23.37 19.13
CA GLU A 1163 -56.21 -22.77 17.92
C GLU A 1163 -57.67 -22.31 18.13
N GLN A 1164 -58.34 -22.74 19.21
CA GLN A 1164 -59.66 -22.25 19.63
C GLN A 1164 -59.60 -21.21 20.77
N GLU A 1165 -58.44 -20.65 21.09
CA GLU A 1165 -58.20 -19.63 22.14
C GLU A 1165 -58.52 -20.10 23.58
N LYS A 1166 -58.88 -21.37 23.78
CA LYS A 1166 -59.30 -21.98 25.05
C LYS A 1166 -58.16 -22.39 25.98
N ALA A 1167 -56.91 -22.29 25.53
CA ALA A 1167 -55.73 -22.63 26.35
C ALA A 1167 -55.44 -21.62 27.48
N GLY A 1168 -55.96 -20.39 27.40
CA GLY A 1168 -55.67 -19.32 28.36
C GLY A 1168 -54.24 -18.78 28.20
N LEU A 1169 -53.90 -18.36 26.97
CA LEU A 1169 -52.55 -18.03 26.49
C LEU A 1169 -52.21 -16.54 26.50
#